data_AF-A0A8T4YD62-F1
#
_entry.id   AF-A0A8T4YD62-F1
#
_cell.length_a   1.000
_cell.length_b   1.000
_cell.length_c   1.000
_cell.angle_alpha   90.00
_cell.angle_beta   90.00
_cell.angle_gamma   90.00
#
_symmetry.space_group_name_H-M   'P 1'
#
loop_
_entity.id
_entity.type
_entity.pdbx_description
1 polymer ?
#
loop_
_entity_poly.entity_id
_entity_poly.type
_entity_poly.pdbx_seq_one_letter_code
_entity_poly.pdbx_strand_id
1 'polypeptide(L)'
;MKSRSLAFLMLLLMLLGMFTASVCIPTAKSNPILVVDYENALIKTADRLVMLQSATDYGWDWVVTGLTSHSSNPSAVNLYGVTALGLLDAYQLTGNSAYFNAAKAVADYLVSLGSSRTHYQFDLEFLIIFAEISGDGSYYTFALNVWAWMKANVDRYADGHQVDLYNYYYDRYGGSHGGATWATGDWAIAALELGDNEWAKNMTDVIAANYTKMEPDPQEYQYVGWGKALKAFKAVNPTAYADEIADIVGILETWQQPDGSFTGWIQDEAYLIMGLVSVGKMEMAKNASIWLINNQGYDTIVGGWKLPDGNEYSEVTSEAGQAIFRVIQAIGTVDVDHGSDGTIDVKTITIQQAINVAYAGDTIYVHSGLYNEALYIDKSLTLKGVGSPMPIIKGAQMRTTNYGNRQATIFVEDAANVTLECFDIEGEELGLPSGTRSYAVLYESSTGMIRNCVVSPNTIGNMYSTAIAFWDNSIVTVENSIIKNFGRIGIYSNNATSIIKNNEIIGQVYSLDNQVIYGIEIEDYSGPSVAEITGNKVYNCNNTHPSPLWSSAAILVDGWREWADYYNLALLPSKVTITYNTIYNNYESIEIVANEFSYAHYNNFYNNAWGVISAPENWTTNPTYYVFDARYNWWGDASGPYHETTWIYMGNPYGPHYGLGDPVSDYVLYDPWLKSAFVPPPRHDVAVTSIMVSNRMVLPADSGRIVLVGDVIQINVTVANEGNMVENFAVNVIVSRYDGVQVGVLPSQSVIELVPSETRLLTFYWNTEGAETCGYIIRAIASTVPGEKYFDTFDNTKAITVTVASYMPTIPKVKLVPAYKEWLVRGYFDLNLNLEDADIFWDIGGFSVTIKFNPSIVQVTNVTEGSFLKSFGSTYSYWEIDNVEGYAVMYVTQLPPRSTTYGSGTLFTIQFKGVGEGECNITMENSELAAWPDESKWVFIYSVTVPHTTEDGYVKIMQPLPADINADGQVSLADLVLLAKAYGSRPGDPNWNEYADIAEPWGIIGLSDLVTIAVFYGQHFP
;
A
#
# COMPACT_ATOMS: atom_id res chain seq x y z
N MET A 1 0.29 -22.13 5.69
CA MET A 1 1.71 -22.05 5.24
C MET A 1 2.26 -23.32 4.56
N LYS A 2 1.79 -24.54 4.87
CA LYS A 2 2.25 -25.77 4.17
C LYS A 2 1.57 -26.03 2.81
N SER A 3 0.36 -25.52 2.57
CA SER A 3 -0.40 -25.74 1.33
C SER A 3 0.03 -24.85 0.15
N ARG A 4 0.38 -23.57 0.39
CA ARG A 4 0.82 -22.62 -0.65
C ARG A 4 2.19 -22.97 -1.25
N SER A 5 3.10 -23.52 -0.45
CA SER A 5 4.43 -23.97 -0.90
C SER A 5 4.40 -25.26 -1.74
N LEU A 6 3.32 -26.05 -1.66
CA LEU A 6 3.13 -27.26 -2.45
C LEU A 6 2.45 -26.98 -3.81
N ALA A 7 1.50 -26.02 -3.82
CA ALA A 7 0.88 -25.53 -5.06
C ALA A 7 1.90 -24.87 -5.99
N PHE A 8 2.83 -24.07 -5.45
CA PHE A 8 3.92 -23.46 -6.21
C PHE A 8 4.94 -24.49 -6.72
N LEU A 9 5.25 -25.53 -5.93
CA LEU A 9 6.12 -26.65 -6.35
C LEU A 9 5.46 -27.52 -7.44
N MET A 10 4.13 -27.57 -7.50
CA MET A 10 3.38 -28.31 -8.52
C MET A 10 3.08 -27.50 -9.79
N LEU A 11 2.92 -26.18 -9.72
CA LEU A 11 2.94 -25.31 -10.90
C LEU A 11 4.31 -25.40 -11.61
N LEU A 12 5.39 -25.50 -10.82
CA LEU A 12 6.73 -25.81 -11.32
C LEU A 12 6.80 -27.20 -11.98
N LEU A 13 6.07 -28.21 -11.45
CA LEU A 13 5.98 -29.55 -12.07
C LEU A 13 5.14 -29.57 -13.36
N MET A 14 4.16 -28.67 -13.51
CA MET A 14 3.44 -28.45 -14.76
C MET A 14 4.34 -27.81 -15.84
N LEU A 15 5.31 -26.99 -15.45
CA LEU A 15 6.37 -26.47 -16.32
C LEU A 15 7.50 -27.49 -16.59
N LEU A 16 7.85 -28.33 -15.61
CA LEU A 16 8.95 -29.32 -15.69
C LEU A 16 8.64 -30.53 -16.57
N GLY A 17 7.39 -30.72 -17.01
CA GLY A 17 7.04 -31.70 -18.04
C GLY A 17 7.72 -31.46 -19.41
N MET A 18 8.41 -30.31 -19.59
CA MET A 18 8.94 -29.90 -20.90
C MET A 18 10.45 -29.67 -21.00
N PHE A 19 11.27 -29.78 -19.93
CA PHE A 19 12.72 -29.59 -20.07
C PHE A 19 13.57 -30.54 -19.21
N THR A 20 14.38 -31.36 -19.89
CA THR A 20 15.52 -32.09 -19.32
C THR A 20 16.74 -31.17 -19.24
N ALA A 21 17.13 -30.69 -18.05
CA ALA A 21 18.53 -30.38 -17.71
C ALA A 21 18.69 -30.00 -16.22
N SER A 22 19.74 -30.54 -15.61
CA SER A 22 20.23 -30.37 -14.25
C SER A 22 20.40 -28.91 -13.77
N VAL A 23 20.17 -28.62 -12.48
CA VAL A 23 21.21 -28.32 -11.45
C VAL A 23 20.62 -27.65 -10.17
N CYS A 24 21.13 -28.11 -9.02
CA CYS A 24 21.27 -27.56 -7.66
C CYS A 24 20.07 -27.06 -6.82
N ILE A 25 19.92 -27.74 -5.68
CA ILE A 25 19.23 -27.30 -4.46
C ILE A 25 20.26 -26.59 -3.56
N PRO A 26 19.95 -25.44 -2.93
CA PRO A 26 20.57 -25.03 -1.69
C PRO A 26 19.64 -25.31 -0.49
N THR A 27 20.23 -25.85 0.56
CA THR A 27 19.63 -26.16 1.85
C THR A 27 19.65 -24.98 2.83
N ALA A 28 18.69 -25.05 3.76
CA ALA A 28 18.72 -24.58 5.16
C ALA A 28 18.12 -23.19 5.49
N LYS A 29 16.81 -23.24 5.78
CA LYS A 29 16.09 -22.62 6.91
C LYS A 29 16.83 -21.53 7.72
N SER A 30 16.35 -20.28 7.57
CA SER A 30 16.17 -19.35 8.68
C SER A 30 14.74 -19.49 9.22
N ASN A 31 14.55 -19.23 10.52
CA ASN A 31 13.24 -19.27 11.18
C ASN A 31 12.22 -18.35 10.48
N PRO A 32 10.94 -18.74 10.33
CA PRO A 32 9.94 -17.82 9.84
C PRO A 32 9.76 -16.70 10.85
N ILE A 33 10.08 -15.47 10.43
CA ILE A 33 9.61 -14.26 11.09
C ILE A 33 8.09 -14.32 11.02
N LEU A 34 7.40 -14.27 12.16
CA LEU A 34 5.94 -14.16 12.21
C LEU A 34 5.56 -12.81 11.60
N VAL A 35 5.15 -12.83 10.33
CA VAL A 35 4.57 -11.67 9.65
C VAL A 35 3.15 -11.52 10.18
N VAL A 36 2.88 -10.41 10.88
CA VAL A 36 1.54 -10.06 11.37
C VAL A 36 0.75 -9.47 10.19
N ASP A 37 -0.41 -10.06 9.91
CA ASP A 37 -1.26 -9.73 8.76
C ASP A 37 -2.37 -8.76 9.17
N TYR A 38 -2.06 -7.46 9.12
CA TYR A 38 -2.95 -6.37 9.52
C TYR A 38 -4.21 -6.27 8.66
N GLU A 39 -4.05 -6.42 7.34
CA GLU A 39 -5.16 -6.32 6.39
C GLU A 39 -6.18 -7.45 6.62
N ASN A 40 -5.70 -8.68 6.77
CA ASN A 40 -6.58 -9.80 7.07
C ASN A 40 -7.25 -9.67 8.45
N ALA A 41 -6.55 -9.10 9.44
CA ALA A 41 -7.17 -8.81 10.74
C ALA A 41 -8.33 -7.81 10.58
N LEU A 42 -8.15 -6.75 9.78
CA LEU A 42 -9.21 -5.77 9.49
C LEU A 42 -10.36 -6.39 8.68
N ILE A 43 -10.07 -7.19 7.66
CA ILE A 43 -11.06 -7.91 6.85
C ILE A 43 -11.93 -8.79 7.74
N LYS A 44 -11.31 -9.61 8.61
CA LYS A 44 -12.04 -10.46 9.57
C LYS A 44 -12.94 -9.65 10.48
N THR A 45 -12.49 -8.49 10.95
CA THR A 45 -13.31 -7.58 11.74
C THR A 45 -14.51 -7.06 10.94
N ALA A 46 -14.31 -6.60 9.72
CA ALA A 46 -15.39 -6.09 8.88
C ALA A 46 -16.39 -7.18 8.49
N ASP A 47 -15.93 -8.37 8.13
CA ASP A 47 -16.77 -9.53 7.85
C ASP A 47 -17.61 -9.91 9.08
N ARG A 48 -17.00 -9.89 10.28
CA ARG A 48 -17.68 -10.13 11.55
C ARG A 48 -18.79 -9.11 11.79
N LEU A 49 -18.53 -7.83 11.52
CA LEU A 49 -19.53 -6.77 11.69
C LEU A 49 -20.66 -6.85 10.66
N VAL A 50 -20.37 -7.11 9.38
CA VAL A 50 -21.41 -7.32 8.36
C VAL A 50 -22.31 -8.49 8.73
N MET A 51 -21.71 -9.61 9.18
CA MET A 51 -22.45 -10.80 9.59
C MET A 51 -23.41 -10.53 10.76
N LEU A 52 -23.01 -9.66 11.69
CA LEU A 52 -23.80 -9.28 12.86
C LEU A 52 -24.81 -8.15 12.59
N GLN A 53 -24.88 -7.60 11.38
CA GLN A 53 -25.77 -6.48 11.09
C GLN A 53 -27.24 -6.95 11.03
N SER A 54 -28.12 -6.22 11.70
CA SER A 54 -29.57 -6.47 11.66
C SER A 54 -30.14 -6.22 10.27
N ALA A 55 -30.97 -7.15 9.79
CA ALA A 55 -31.69 -6.98 8.53
C ALA A 55 -32.90 -6.03 8.61
N THR A 56 -33.27 -5.57 9.80
CA THR A 56 -34.52 -4.80 10.03
C THR A 56 -34.30 -3.33 10.36
N ASP A 57 -33.32 -3.03 11.19
CA ASP A 57 -32.95 -1.68 11.60
C ASP A 57 -31.48 -1.33 11.27
N TYR A 58 -30.71 -2.27 10.68
CA TYR A 58 -29.33 -2.09 10.21
C TYR A 58 -28.28 -1.85 11.32
N GLY A 59 -28.67 -2.03 12.59
CA GLY A 59 -27.78 -1.88 13.75
C GLY A 59 -27.16 -3.19 14.22
N TRP A 60 -26.62 -3.15 15.45
CA TRP A 60 -25.95 -4.27 16.11
C TRP A 60 -26.47 -4.52 17.54
N ASP A 61 -26.33 -5.76 17.98
CA ASP A 61 -26.52 -6.17 19.36
C ASP A 61 -25.44 -5.54 20.26
N TRP A 62 -25.82 -5.21 21.50
CA TRP A 62 -24.85 -4.71 22.49
C TRP A 62 -23.83 -5.79 22.88
N VAL A 63 -24.31 -6.99 23.23
CA VAL A 63 -23.46 -8.16 23.57
C VAL A 63 -23.69 -9.26 22.54
N VAL A 64 -22.61 -9.76 21.91
CA VAL A 64 -22.70 -10.70 20.78
C VAL A 64 -22.07 -12.08 21.05
N THR A 65 -21.81 -12.40 22.31
CA THR A 65 -21.16 -13.64 22.74
C THR A 65 -21.82 -14.87 22.13
N GLY A 66 -21.08 -15.59 21.27
CA GLY A 66 -21.54 -16.82 20.61
C GLY A 66 -22.53 -16.63 19.47
N LEU A 67 -22.85 -15.40 19.07
CA LEU A 67 -23.73 -15.10 17.94
C LEU A 67 -22.96 -15.15 16.62
N THR A 68 -23.53 -15.78 15.60
CA THR A 68 -23.05 -15.76 14.20
C THR A 68 -23.95 -14.93 13.28
N SER A 69 -24.96 -14.26 13.84
CA SER A 69 -25.82 -13.29 13.16
C SER A 69 -26.50 -12.42 14.21
N HIS A 70 -27.08 -11.29 13.81
CA HIS A 70 -27.84 -10.43 14.73
C HIS A 70 -28.94 -11.23 15.44
N SER A 71 -29.14 -10.96 16.72
CA SER A 71 -30.18 -11.57 17.53
C SER A 71 -31.58 -11.06 17.16
N SER A 72 -32.62 -11.63 17.78
CA SER A 72 -34.00 -11.13 17.63
C SER A 72 -34.30 -9.88 18.47
N ASN A 73 -33.34 -9.42 19.29
CA ASN A 73 -33.51 -8.20 20.08
C ASN A 73 -33.36 -6.96 19.19
N PRO A 74 -33.93 -5.80 19.57
CA PRO A 74 -33.65 -4.54 18.89
C PRO A 74 -32.18 -4.14 19.02
N SER A 75 -31.60 -3.53 17.99
CA SER A 75 -30.22 -3.05 18.04
C SER A 75 -30.03 -1.93 19.07
N ALA A 76 -28.84 -1.86 19.66
CA ALA A 76 -28.50 -0.80 20.61
C ALA A 76 -28.33 0.54 19.89
N VAL A 77 -29.11 1.54 20.31
CA VAL A 77 -29.22 2.85 19.63
C VAL A 77 -27.93 3.66 19.63
N ASN A 78 -27.01 3.39 20.55
CA ASN A 78 -25.74 4.11 20.67
C ASN A 78 -24.59 3.50 19.84
N LEU A 79 -24.83 2.39 19.11
CA LEU A 79 -23.79 1.66 18.39
C LEU A 79 -23.69 1.95 16.90
N TYR A 80 -24.71 2.58 16.31
CA TYR A 80 -24.84 2.71 14.86
C TYR A 80 -23.61 3.37 14.21
N GLY A 81 -23.30 4.62 14.56
CA GLY A 81 -22.16 5.33 13.98
C GLY A 81 -20.81 4.67 14.28
N VAL A 82 -20.54 4.34 15.54
CA VAL A 82 -19.24 3.80 15.97
C VAL A 82 -18.92 2.46 15.31
N THR A 83 -19.91 1.58 15.14
CA THR A 83 -19.72 0.29 14.45
C THR A 83 -19.61 0.45 12.93
N ALA A 84 -20.36 1.38 12.34
CA ALA A 84 -20.29 1.65 10.90
C ALA A 84 -18.96 2.31 10.48
N LEU A 85 -18.29 3.05 11.37
CA LEU A 85 -16.95 3.59 11.12
C LEU A 85 -15.92 2.50 10.81
N GLY A 86 -15.94 1.36 11.53
CA GLY A 86 -15.04 0.25 11.24
C GLY A 86 -15.27 -0.39 9.86
N LEU A 87 -16.52 -0.39 9.38
CA LEU A 87 -16.86 -0.86 8.03
C LEU A 87 -16.35 0.11 6.95
N LEU A 88 -16.47 1.42 7.18
CA LEU A 88 -15.92 2.43 6.27
C LEU A 88 -14.39 2.37 6.18
N ASP A 89 -13.73 2.18 7.32
CA ASP A 89 -12.28 1.97 7.36
C ASP A 89 -11.86 0.75 6.55
N ALA A 90 -12.54 -0.39 6.71
CA ALA A 90 -12.27 -1.59 5.91
C ALA A 90 -12.61 -1.42 4.42
N TYR A 91 -13.65 -0.66 4.08
CA TYR A 91 -14.00 -0.34 2.69
C TYR A 91 -12.89 0.48 2.01
N GLN A 92 -12.36 1.50 2.69
CA GLN A 92 -11.29 2.34 2.15
C GLN A 92 -10.03 1.52 1.84
N LEU A 93 -9.75 0.47 2.61
CA LEU A 93 -8.63 -0.43 2.34
C LEU A 93 -8.89 -1.40 1.20
N THR A 94 -10.08 -2.00 1.15
CA THR A 94 -10.36 -3.20 0.32
C THR A 94 -11.16 -2.91 -0.94
N GLY A 95 -11.87 -1.79 -1.00
CA GLY A 95 -12.89 -1.52 -2.03
C GLY A 95 -14.11 -2.46 -1.97
N ASN A 96 -14.25 -3.29 -0.93
CA ASN A 96 -15.32 -4.28 -0.85
C ASN A 96 -16.69 -3.62 -0.67
N SER A 97 -17.53 -3.74 -1.71
CA SER A 97 -18.87 -3.15 -1.74
C SER A 97 -19.79 -3.62 -0.61
N ALA A 98 -19.57 -4.80 -0.01
CA ALA A 98 -20.37 -5.28 1.11
C ALA A 98 -20.24 -4.36 2.35
N TYR A 99 -19.02 -3.92 2.66
CA TYR A 99 -18.75 -3.02 3.78
C TYR A 99 -19.36 -1.64 3.55
N PHE A 100 -19.19 -1.10 2.33
CA PHE A 100 -19.80 0.17 1.94
C PHE A 100 -21.33 0.11 2.01
N ASN A 101 -21.95 -0.95 1.50
CA ASN A 101 -23.40 -1.10 1.50
C ASN A 101 -23.96 -1.22 2.93
N ALA A 102 -23.28 -1.96 3.81
CA ALA A 102 -23.64 -2.08 5.21
C ALA A 102 -23.55 -0.73 5.94
N ALA A 103 -22.48 0.03 5.72
CA ALA A 103 -22.34 1.40 6.25
C ALA A 103 -23.41 2.34 5.68
N LYS A 104 -23.68 2.29 4.37
CA LYS A 104 -24.71 3.11 3.74
C LYS A 104 -26.09 2.86 4.34
N ALA A 105 -26.44 1.60 4.63
CA ALA A 105 -27.72 1.26 5.25
C ALA A 105 -27.89 1.95 6.61
N VAL A 106 -26.82 2.05 7.40
CA VAL A 106 -26.79 2.81 8.66
C VAL A 106 -26.96 4.31 8.42
N ALA A 107 -26.23 4.88 7.45
CA ALA A 107 -26.34 6.31 7.13
C ALA A 107 -27.77 6.69 6.71
N ASP A 108 -28.39 5.91 5.83
CA ASP A 108 -29.77 6.10 5.39
C ASP A 108 -30.75 5.97 6.56
N TYR A 109 -30.53 5.00 7.46
CA TYR A 109 -31.34 4.81 8.64
C TYR A 109 -31.25 6.00 9.61
N LEU A 110 -30.03 6.47 9.94
CA LEU A 110 -29.83 7.62 10.81
C LEU A 110 -30.48 8.89 10.26
N VAL A 111 -30.41 9.11 8.94
CA VAL A 111 -31.12 10.23 8.29
C VAL A 111 -32.64 10.08 8.44
N SER A 112 -33.15 8.86 8.30
CA SER A 112 -34.59 8.57 8.41
C SER A 112 -35.18 8.83 9.81
N LEU A 113 -34.36 8.75 10.87
CA LEU A 113 -34.78 9.03 12.24
C LEU A 113 -35.03 10.52 12.49
N GLY A 114 -34.38 11.39 11.72
CA GLY A 114 -34.47 12.85 11.81
C GLY A 114 -33.68 13.46 12.98
N SER A 115 -33.48 14.78 12.93
CA SER A 115 -32.53 15.48 13.81
C SER A 115 -32.82 15.43 15.31
N SER A 116 -34.06 15.14 15.72
CA SER A 116 -34.42 15.00 17.14
C SER A 116 -34.10 13.62 17.73
N ARG A 117 -33.74 12.64 16.89
CA ARG A 117 -33.52 11.24 17.28
C ARG A 117 -32.11 10.74 16.98
N THR A 118 -31.36 11.41 16.11
CA THR A 118 -29.92 11.20 15.92
C THR A 118 -29.17 12.12 16.88
N HIS A 119 -28.53 11.59 17.93
CA HIS A 119 -28.01 12.43 19.02
C HIS A 119 -26.79 11.85 19.75
N TYR A 120 -26.11 10.86 19.16
CA TYR A 120 -24.82 10.37 19.66
C TYR A 120 -23.67 10.99 18.88
N GLN A 121 -22.55 11.25 19.56
CA GLN A 121 -21.36 11.84 18.97
C GLN A 121 -20.82 11.01 17.79
N PHE A 122 -20.81 9.68 17.93
CA PHE A 122 -20.31 8.76 16.91
C PHE A 122 -21.16 8.76 15.63
N ASP A 123 -22.47 9.02 15.74
CA ASP A 123 -23.35 9.09 14.57
C ASP A 123 -23.00 10.30 13.69
N LEU A 124 -22.58 11.41 14.31
CA LEU A 124 -22.17 12.61 13.58
C LEU A 124 -20.82 12.43 12.91
N GLU A 125 -19.81 11.92 13.63
CA GLU A 125 -18.49 11.58 13.06
C GLU A 125 -18.65 10.63 11.88
N PHE A 126 -19.46 9.57 12.03
CA PHE A 126 -19.78 8.64 10.96
C PHE A 126 -20.43 9.31 9.73
N LEU A 127 -21.44 10.15 9.92
CA LEU A 127 -22.14 10.81 8.80
C LEU A 127 -21.25 11.81 8.05
N ILE A 128 -20.33 12.48 8.76
CA ILE A 128 -19.34 13.39 8.17
C ILE A 128 -18.40 12.60 7.25
N ILE A 129 -17.80 11.53 7.78
CA ILE A 129 -16.86 10.67 7.04
C ILE A 129 -17.57 9.94 5.88
N PHE A 130 -18.80 9.47 6.10
CA PHE A 130 -19.59 8.81 5.05
C PHE A 130 -19.89 9.77 3.89
N ALA A 131 -20.18 11.05 4.17
CA ALA A 131 -20.45 12.05 3.13
C ALA A 131 -19.24 12.22 2.19
N GLU A 132 -18.04 12.23 2.77
CA GLU A 132 -16.79 12.34 2.00
C GLU A 132 -16.55 11.10 1.13
N ILE A 133 -16.60 9.91 1.72
CA ILE A 133 -16.34 8.64 1.01
C ILE A 133 -17.39 8.37 -0.07
N SER A 134 -18.67 8.64 0.20
CA SER A 134 -19.76 8.41 -0.76
C SER A 134 -19.84 9.47 -1.87
N GLY A 135 -19.22 10.63 -1.67
CA GLY A 135 -19.38 11.80 -2.54
C GLY A 135 -20.76 12.48 -2.44
N ASP A 136 -21.60 12.11 -1.45
CA ASP A 136 -22.92 12.69 -1.23
C ASP A 136 -22.91 13.65 -0.03
N GLY A 137 -22.80 14.96 -0.31
CA GLY A 137 -22.79 16.01 0.71
C GLY A 137 -24.09 16.18 1.51
N SER A 138 -25.16 15.45 1.18
CA SER A 138 -26.43 15.52 1.93
C SER A 138 -26.30 14.95 3.35
N TYR A 139 -25.45 13.93 3.57
CA TYR A 139 -25.20 13.37 4.90
C TYR A 139 -24.48 14.37 5.82
N TYR A 140 -23.47 15.08 5.31
CA TYR A 140 -22.80 16.18 6.03
C TYR A 140 -23.79 17.29 6.39
N THR A 141 -24.63 17.68 5.43
CA THR A 141 -25.68 18.69 5.66
C THR A 141 -26.65 18.26 6.76
N PHE A 142 -27.00 16.97 6.81
CA PHE A 142 -27.84 16.42 7.88
C PHE A 142 -27.14 16.45 9.25
N ALA A 143 -25.86 16.04 9.32
CA ALA A 143 -25.07 16.12 10.56
C ALA A 143 -24.98 17.55 11.11
N LEU A 144 -24.77 18.54 10.23
CA LEU A 144 -24.78 19.97 10.59
C LEU A 144 -26.14 20.41 11.18
N ASN A 145 -27.25 19.94 10.62
CA ASN A 145 -28.59 20.23 11.13
C ASN A 145 -28.86 19.57 12.49
N VAL A 146 -28.35 18.35 12.71
CA VAL A 146 -28.41 17.68 14.02
C VAL A 146 -27.66 18.50 15.07
N TRP A 147 -26.43 18.91 14.79
CA TRP A 147 -25.63 19.73 15.70
C TRP A 147 -26.33 21.05 16.06
N ALA A 148 -26.83 21.77 15.05
CA ALA A 148 -27.61 22.99 15.27
C ALA A 148 -28.87 22.74 16.11
N TRP A 149 -29.57 21.64 15.88
CA TRP A 149 -30.76 21.27 16.67
C TRP A 149 -30.39 20.99 18.13
N MET A 150 -29.31 20.24 18.39
CA MET A 150 -28.86 19.92 19.74
C MET A 150 -28.51 21.19 20.53
N LYS A 151 -27.73 22.11 19.95
CA LYS A 151 -27.40 23.40 20.58
C LYS A 151 -28.64 24.24 20.91
N ALA A 152 -29.65 24.22 20.04
CA ALA A 152 -30.87 25.01 20.22
C ALA A 152 -31.88 24.41 21.21
N ASN A 153 -31.86 23.09 21.42
CA ASN A 153 -32.93 22.38 22.14
C ASN A 153 -32.45 21.64 23.39
N VAL A 154 -31.13 21.50 23.59
CA VAL A 154 -30.57 20.76 24.72
C VAL A 154 -29.50 21.60 25.41
N ASP A 155 -29.87 22.18 26.56
CA ASP A 155 -29.11 23.21 27.30
C ASP A 155 -27.62 22.90 27.50
N ARG A 156 -27.26 21.65 27.84
CA ARG A 156 -25.86 21.24 28.05
C ARG A 156 -24.97 21.32 26.81
N TYR A 157 -25.52 21.43 25.60
CA TYR A 157 -24.74 21.60 24.37
C TYR A 157 -24.63 23.07 23.93
N ALA A 158 -25.32 23.99 24.61
CA ALA A 158 -25.28 25.41 24.30
C ALA A 158 -23.86 26.00 24.44
N ASP A 159 -23.63 27.13 23.78
CA ASP A 159 -22.35 27.83 23.86
C ASP A 159 -22.04 28.25 25.30
N GLY A 160 -20.85 27.89 25.79
CA GLY A 160 -20.39 28.18 27.16
C GLY A 160 -20.73 27.10 28.19
N HIS A 161 -21.45 26.03 27.81
CA HIS A 161 -21.89 24.97 28.72
C HIS A 161 -20.98 23.72 28.69
N GLN A 162 -19.76 23.82 28.15
CA GLN A 162 -18.84 22.68 28.01
C GLN A 162 -18.48 22.04 29.38
N VAL A 163 -18.34 22.85 30.42
CA VAL A 163 -18.13 22.36 31.80
C VAL A 163 -19.35 21.57 32.30
N ASP A 164 -20.57 22.03 31.98
CA ASP A 164 -21.79 21.34 32.38
C ASP A 164 -21.94 19.99 31.65
N LEU A 165 -21.59 19.93 30.36
CA LEU A 165 -21.57 18.67 29.61
C LEU A 165 -20.51 17.71 30.15
N TYR A 166 -19.31 18.20 30.47
CA TYR A 166 -18.26 17.40 31.08
C TYR A 166 -18.69 16.84 32.44
N ASN A 167 -19.25 17.69 33.31
CA ASN A 167 -19.75 17.27 34.63
C ASN A 167 -20.92 16.27 34.52
N TYR A 168 -21.80 16.44 33.53
CA TYR A 168 -22.86 15.48 33.26
C TYR A 168 -22.30 14.08 32.97
N TYR A 169 -21.26 13.97 32.13
CA TYR A 169 -20.64 12.68 31.85
C TYR A 169 -19.79 12.18 33.01
N TYR A 170 -19.11 13.06 33.76
CA TYR A 170 -18.41 12.70 34.98
C TYR A 170 -19.35 12.01 35.99
N ASP A 171 -20.51 12.61 36.26
CA ASP A 171 -21.53 12.02 37.13
C ASP A 171 -22.10 10.72 36.53
N ARG A 172 -22.35 10.70 35.22
CA ARG A 172 -22.87 9.52 34.51
C ARG A 172 -21.94 8.32 34.58
N TYR A 173 -20.63 8.54 34.52
CA TYR A 173 -19.60 7.53 34.64
C TYR A 173 -19.07 7.43 36.08
N GLY A 174 -19.92 7.69 37.08
CA GLY A 174 -19.63 7.36 38.48
C GLY A 174 -18.46 8.13 39.10
N GLY A 175 -18.24 9.37 38.66
CA GLY A 175 -17.14 10.23 39.11
C GLY A 175 -15.81 9.99 38.36
N SER A 176 -15.87 9.50 37.12
CA SER A 176 -14.68 9.21 36.31
C SER A 176 -14.34 10.37 35.37
N HIS A 177 -13.12 10.89 35.49
CA HIS A 177 -12.58 11.90 34.56
C HIS A 177 -12.19 11.29 33.21
N GLY A 178 -11.76 10.03 33.19
CA GLY A 178 -11.50 9.28 31.98
C GLY A 178 -12.79 9.07 31.19
N GLY A 179 -13.86 8.60 31.84
CA GLY A 179 -15.16 8.38 31.20
C GLY A 179 -15.80 9.68 30.70
N ALA A 180 -15.68 10.78 31.46
CA ALA A 180 -16.12 12.09 31.02
C ALA A 180 -15.40 12.55 29.74
N THR A 181 -14.09 12.31 29.66
CA THR A 181 -13.28 12.68 28.50
C THR A 181 -13.50 11.77 27.30
N TRP A 182 -13.70 10.48 27.54
CA TRP A 182 -14.06 9.52 26.49
C TRP A 182 -15.29 10.01 25.71
N ALA A 183 -16.33 10.47 26.42
CA ALA A 183 -17.53 11.00 25.78
C ALA A 183 -17.35 12.42 25.19
N THR A 184 -16.64 13.32 25.88
CA THR A 184 -16.56 14.74 25.47
C THR A 184 -15.49 15.04 24.42
N GLY A 185 -14.45 14.20 24.29
CA GLY A 185 -13.42 14.34 23.26
C GLY A 185 -13.98 14.24 21.84
N ASP A 186 -14.90 13.29 21.60
CA ASP A 186 -15.56 13.14 20.31
C ASP A 186 -16.52 14.27 19.99
N TRP A 187 -17.18 14.84 21.00
CA TRP A 187 -17.96 16.06 20.80
C TRP A 187 -17.06 17.23 20.36
N ALA A 188 -15.84 17.35 20.90
CA ALA A 188 -14.90 18.38 20.46
C ALA A 188 -14.45 18.17 19.01
N ILE A 189 -14.17 16.91 18.62
CA ILE A 189 -13.77 16.55 17.25
C ILE A 189 -14.92 16.77 16.26
N ALA A 190 -16.12 16.27 16.55
CA ALA A 190 -17.30 16.49 15.70
C ALA A 190 -17.64 17.98 15.55
N ALA A 191 -17.54 18.77 16.63
CA ALA A 191 -17.75 20.21 16.55
C ALA A 191 -16.72 20.90 15.63
N LEU A 192 -15.46 20.49 15.70
CA LEU A 192 -14.40 21.00 14.83
C LEU A 192 -14.69 20.68 13.35
N GLU A 193 -15.06 19.44 13.04
CA GLU A 193 -15.38 18.98 11.66
C GLU A 193 -16.64 19.64 11.07
N LEU A 194 -17.58 20.03 11.93
CA LEU A 194 -18.77 20.79 11.56
C LEU A 194 -18.52 22.31 11.52
N GLY A 195 -17.29 22.76 11.76
CA GLY A 195 -16.87 24.16 11.67
C GLY A 195 -17.15 25.01 12.92
N ASP A 196 -17.53 24.41 14.05
CA ASP A 196 -17.74 25.07 15.33
C ASP A 196 -16.45 25.10 16.17
N ASN A 197 -15.44 25.79 15.63
CA ASN A 197 -14.08 25.81 16.16
C ASN A 197 -13.99 26.36 17.60
N GLU A 198 -14.83 27.33 17.94
CA GLU A 198 -14.86 27.92 19.28
C GLU A 198 -15.42 26.94 20.30
N TRP A 199 -16.50 26.23 19.97
CA TRP A 199 -17.06 25.20 20.84
C TRP A 199 -16.06 24.05 21.05
N ALA A 200 -15.43 23.58 19.97
CA ALA A 200 -14.41 22.54 20.00
C ALA A 200 -13.25 22.92 20.93
N LYS A 201 -12.68 24.12 20.74
CA LYS A 201 -11.62 24.64 21.60
C LYS A 201 -12.03 24.70 23.07
N ASN A 202 -13.21 25.26 23.36
CA ASN A 202 -13.67 25.40 24.74
C ASN A 202 -13.87 24.03 25.41
N MET A 203 -14.31 23.02 24.68
CA MET A 203 -14.41 21.66 25.20
C MET A 203 -13.03 21.06 25.46
N THR A 204 -12.10 21.22 24.52
CA THR A 204 -10.72 20.74 24.67
C THR A 204 -9.98 21.42 25.83
N ASP A 205 -10.25 22.70 26.11
CA ASP A 205 -9.73 23.39 27.29
C ASP A 205 -10.26 22.77 28.61
N VAL A 206 -11.53 22.34 28.63
CA VAL A 206 -12.09 21.63 29.79
C VAL A 206 -11.43 20.25 29.97
N ILE A 207 -11.14 19.55 28.88
CA ILE A 207 -10.40 18.27 28.92
C ILE A 207 -8.97 18.49 29.43
N ALA A 208 -8.25 19.50 28.92
CA ALA A 208 -6.91 19.89 29.38
C ALA A 208 -6.89 20.30 30.86
N ALA A 209 -7.96 20.89 31.39
CA ALA A 209 -8.05 21.22 32.81
C ALA A 209 -8.22 19.99 33.72
N ASN A 210 -8.53 18.80 33.17
CA ASN A 210 -8.88 17.61 33.93
C ASN A 210 -8.08 16.34 33.57
N TYR A 211 -7.22 16.35 32.54
CA TYR A 211 -6.50 15.15 32.10
C TYR A 211 -5.61 14.52 33.18
N THR A 212 -5.01 15.33 34.05
CA THR A 212 -4.21 14.87 35.20
C THR A 212 -5.04 14.19 36.29
N LYS A 213 -6.36 14.43 36.32
CA LYS A 213 -7.27 13.84 37.30
C LYS A 213 -7.83 12.49 36.86
N MET A 214 -7.42 12.00 35.69
CA MET A 214 -7.67 10.63 35.25
C MET A 214 -6.81 9.62 36.01
N GLU A 215 -5.87 10.06 36.84
CA GLU A 215 -5.12 9.19 37.73
C GLU A 215 -5.19 9.68 39.19
N PRO A 216 -5.70 8.88 40.15
CA PRO A 216 -6.35 7.58 39.95
C PRO A 216 -7.79 7.73 39.43
N ASP A 217 -8.16 6.99 38.37
CA ASP A 217 -9.56 6.93 37.92
C ASP A 217 -10.36 5.90 38.74
N PRO A 218 -11.50 6.28 39.35
CA PRO A 218 -12.28 5.36 40.19
C PRO A 218 -13.00 4.25 39.41
N GLN A 219 -13.07 4.33 38.07
CA GLN A 219 -13.81 3.40 37.21
C GLN A 219 -12.96 2.82 36.07
N GLU A 220 -11.64 2.95 36.15
CA GLU A 220 -10.69 2.36 35.18
C GLU A 220 -10.78 2.93 33.73
N TYR A 221 -11.49 4.04 33.48
CA TYR A 221 -11.58 4.68 32.15
C TYR A 221 -10.39 5.56 31.76
N GLN A 222 -9.28 5.50 32.50
CA GLN A 222 -8.14 6.41 32.31
C GLN A 222 -7.55 6.33 30.89
N TYR A 223 -7.44 5.13 30.34
CA TYR A 223 -6.78 4.88 29.06
C TYR A 223 -7.63 5.30 27.85
N VAL A 224 -8.93 4.97 27.84
CA VAL A 224 -9.85 5.50 26.83
C VAL A 224 -9.93 7.03 26.88
N GLY A 225 -9.91 7.60 28.09
CA GLY A 225 -9.89 9.05 28.31
C GLY A 225 -8.64 9.70 27.72
N TRP A 226 -7.45 9.18 28.00
CA TRP A 226 -6.20 9.66 27.42
C TRP A 226 -6.11 9.48 25.91
N GLY A 227 -6.54 8.33 25.38
CA GLY A 227 -6.60 8.09 23.93
C GLY A 227 -7.43 9.16 23.20
N LYS A 228 -8.61 9.49 23.73
CA LYS A 228 -9.46 10.58 23.20
C LYS A 228 -8.87 11.97 23.42
N ALA A 229 -8.27 12.22 24.59
CA ALA A 229 -7.60 13.50 24.86
C ALA A 229 -6.49 13.78 23.85
N LEU A 230 -5.64 12.79 23.55
CA LEU A 230 -4.58 12.91 22.53
C LEU A 230 -5.16 13.24 21.15
N LYS A 231 -6.21 12.54 20.70
CA LYS A 231 -6.91 12.88 19.43
C LYS A 231 -7.41 14.33 19.44
N ALA A 232 -8.10 14.75 20.50
CA ALA A 232 -8.69 16.08 20.59
C ALA A 232 -7.62 17.19 20.65
N PHE A 233 -6.58 17.03 21.47
CA PHE A 233 -5.45 17.96 21.55
C PHE A 233 -4.76 18.12 20.20
N LYS A 234 -4.53 16.99 19.50
CA LYS A 234 -3.93 17.00 18.17
C LYS A 234 -4.82 17.69 17.14
N ALA A 235 -6.11 17.39 17.11
CA ALA A 235 -7.04 17.88 16.09
C ALA A 235 -7.32 19.37 16.25
N VAL A 236 -7.55 19.84 17.48
CA VAL A 236 -7.98 21.21 17.75
C VAL A 236 -6.81 22.21 17.69
N ASN A 237 -5.73 21.96 18.44
CA ASN A 237 -4.55 22.82 18.42
C ASN A 237 -3.32 22.14 19.05
N PRO A 238 -2.49 21.44 18.27
CA PRO A 238 -1.38 20.67 18.80
C PRO A 238 -0.28 21.53 19.44
N THR A 239 -0.17 22.81 19.07
CA THR A 239 0.80 23.73 19.68
C THR A 239 0.33 24.24 21.03
N ALA A 240 -0.97 24.49 21.19
CA ALA A 240 -1.53 24.96 22.45
C ALA A 240 -1.52 23.89 23.54
N TYR A 241 -1.66 22.61 23.16
CA TYR A 241 -1.73 21.47 24.07
C TYR A 241 -0.47 20.59 24.05
N ALA A 242 0.67 21.15 23.65
CA ALA A 242 1.91 20.40 23.46
C ALA A 242 2.43 19.79 24.78
N ASP A 243 2.26 20.51 25.89
CA ASP A 243 2.68 20.06 27.22
C ASP A 243 1.81 18.87 27.69
N GLU A 244 0.49 18.96 27.53
CA GLU A 244 -0.45 17.89 27.88
C GLU A 244 -0.24 16.63 27.02
N ILE A 245 0.05 16.80 25.72
CA ILE A 245 0.41 15.69 24.84
C ILE A 245 1.70 15.02 25.33
N ALA A 246 2.74 15.81 25.63
CA ALA A 246 4.02 15.28 26.08
C ALA A 246 3.90 14.54 27.42
N ASP A 247 3.09 15.06 28.35
CA ASP A 247 2.85 14.46 29.66
C ASP A 247 2.16 13.09 29.55
N ILE A 248 1.03 13.01 28.84
CA ILE A 248 0.30 11.75 28.62
C ILE A 248 1.20 10.73 27.90
N VAL A 249 1.89 11.13 26.83
CA VAL A 249 2.79 10.22 26.10
C VAL A 249 3.93 9.72 26.98
N GLY A 250 4.53 10.59 27.79
CA GLY A 250 5.61 10.21 28.70
C GLY A 250 5.17 9.17 29.72
N ILE A 251 3.94 9.29 30.25
CA ILE A 251 3.33 8.28 31.13
C ILE A 251 3.16 6.95 30.37
N LEU A 252 2.49 6.98 29.22
CA LEU A 252 2.21 5.78 28.42
C LEU A 252 3.49 5.05 28.00
N GLU A 253 4.55 5.77 27.63
CA GLU A 253 5.84 5.18 27.27
C GLU A 253 6.43 4.35 28.41
N THR A 254 6.27 4.81 29.66
CA THR A 254 6.73 4.05 30.83
C THR A 254 5.81 2.89 31.21
N TRP A 255 4.55 2.91 30.77
CA TRP A 255 3.51 1.96 31.16
C TRP A 255 3.25 0.88 30.11
N GLN A 256 3.77 1.02 28.89
CA GLN A 256 3.67 -0.01 27.87
C GLN A 256 4.38 -1.29 28.35
N GLN A 257 3.64 -2.40 28.31
CA GLN A 257 4.11 -3.70 28.75
C GLN A 257 5.04 -4.34 27.69
N PRO A 258 5.90 -5.30 28.06
CA PRO A 258 6.82 -5.95 27.12
C PRO A 258 6.14 -6.70 25.97
N ASP A 259 4.86 -7.07 26.10
CA ASP A 259 4.08 -7.72 25.05
C ASP A 259 3.40 -6.71 24.09
N GLY A 260 3.60 -5.41 24.33
CA GLY A 260 3.08 -4.30 23.53
C GLY A 260 1.78 -3.70 24.06
N SER A 261 1.06 -4.39 24.95
CA SER A 261 -0.19 -3.88 25.55
C SER A 261 0.06 -2.77 26.57
N PHE A 262 -0.98 -2.01 26.91
CA PHE A 262 -0.97 -1.09 28.05
C PHE A 262 -1.73 -1.67 29.25
N THR A 263 -2.89 -2.25 29.00
CA THR A 263 -3.85 -2.67 30.05
C THR A 263 -4.31 -4.10 29.85
N GLY A 264 -4.30 -4.58 28.60
CA GLY A 264 -4.89 -5.86 28.20
C GLY A 264 -6.40 -5.80 27.96
N TRP A 265 -7.02 -4.61 28.03
CA TRP A 265 -8.42 -4.40 27.64
C TRP A 265 -8.51 -3.87 26.21
N ILE A 266 -9.19 -4.62 25.33
CA ILE A 266 -9.27 -4.34 23.88
C ILE A 266 -9.70 -2.90 23.59
N GLN A 267 -10.69 -2.37 24.31
CA GLN A 267 -11.19 -1.01 24.11
C GLN A 267 -10.16 0.05 24.52
N ASP A 268 -9.46 -0.15 25.64
CA ASP A 268 -8.37 0.73 26.07
C ASP A 268 -7.26 0.76 25.02
N GLU A 269 -6.82 -0.44 24.57
CA GLU A 269 -5.78 -0.57 23.55
C GLU A 269 -6.19 0.15 22.26
N ALA A 270 -7.43 -0.06 21.78
CA ALA A 270 -7.92 0.57 20.55
C ALA A 270 -7.89 2.10 20.63
N TYR A 271 -8.38 2.69 21.73
CA TYR A 271 -8.39 4.15 21.90
C TYR A 271 -7.00 4.73 22.10
N LEU A 272 -6.12 4.06 22.84
CA LEU A 272 -4.73 4.48 22.97
C LEU A 272 -4.01 4.42 21.63
N ILE A 273 -4.18 3.36 20.83
CA ILE A 273 -3.59 3.25 19.49
C ILE A 273 -4.05 4.42 18.63
N MET A 274 -5.36 4.69 18.54
CA MET A 274 -5.86 5.81 17.76
C MET A 274 -5.32 7.17 18.24
N GLY A 275 -5.21 7.37 19.56
CA GLY A 275 -4.60 8.56 20.15
C GLY A 275 -3.12 8.69 19.83
N LEU A 276 -2.34 7.63 20.03
CA LEU A 276 -0.89 7.58 19.78
C LEU A 276 -0.57 7.79 18.30
N VAL A 277 -1.32 7.16 17.38
CA VAL A 277 -1.20 7.40 15.94
C VAL A 277 -1.43 8.87 15.62
N SER A 278 -2.46 9.50 16.21
CA SER A 278 -2.75 10.92 15.95
C SER A 278 -1.60 11.85 16.35
N VAL A 279 -0.89 11.56 17.44
CA VAL A 279 0.26 12.35 17.91
C VAL A 279 1.61 11.85 17.39
N GLY A 280 1.62 10.91 16.44
CA GLY A 280 2.83 10.43 15.76
C GLY A 280 3.68 9.44 16.57
N LYS A 281 3.13 8.80 17.60
CA LYS A 281 3.82 7.82 18.46
C LYS A 281 3.66 6.40 17.92
N MET A 282 4.23 6.19 16.72
CA MET A 282 3.98 5.02 15.90
C MET A 282 4.51 3.69 16.45
N GLU A 283 5.68 3.68 17.08
CA GLU A 283 6.23 2.43 17.62
C GLU A 283 5.36 1.87 18.75
N MET A 284 4.92 2.74 19.66
CA MET A 284 3.99 2.37 20.73
C MET A 284 2.67 1.86 20.16
N ALA A 285 2.08 2.58 19.20
CA ALA A 285 0.83 2.19 18.54
C ALA A 285 0.95 0.85 17.82
N LYS A 286 2.05 0.62 17.10
CA LYS A 286 2.34 -0.62 16.38
C LYS A 286 2.47 -1.80 17.33
N ASN A 287 3.17 -1.63 18.45
CA ASN A 287 3.33 -2.69 19.44
C ASN A 287 1.97 -3.08 20.05
N ALA A 288 1.14 -2.10 20.40
CA ALA A 288 -0.20 -2.35 20.90
C ALA A 288 -1.13 -2.97 19.83
N SER A 289 -1.02 -2.58 18.55
CA SER A 289 -1.82 -3.18 17.48
C SER A 289 -1.41 -4.61 17.16
N ILE A 290 -0.11 -4.95 17.26
CA ILE A 290 0.35 -6.35 17.16
C ILE A 290 -0.30 -7.18 18.27
N TRP A 291 -0.35 -6.64 19.49
CA TRP A 291 -1.03 -7.29 20.59
C TRP A 291 -2.53 -7.48 20.30
N LEU A 292 -3.23 -6.46 19.79
CA LEU A 292 -4.63 -6.60 19.37
C LEU A 292 -4.83 -7.72 18.34
N ILE A 293 -4.00 -7.78 17.30
CA ILE A 293 -4.10 -8.79 16.25
C ILE A 293 -3.83 -10.19 16.79
N ASN A 294 -2.85 -10.34 17.67
CA ASN A 294 -2.53 -11.63 18.30
C ASN A 294 -3.63 -12.13 19.24
N ASN A 295 -4.48 -11.22 19.73
CA ASN A 295 -5.62 -11.54 20.60
C ASN A 295 -6.96 -11.50 19.86
N GLN A 296 -6.96 -11.42 18.52
CA GLN A 296 -8.17 -11.44 17.70
C GLN A 296 -8.71 -12.87 17.53
N GLY A 297 -10.03 -12.99 17.68
CA GLY A 297 -10.73 -14.26 17.57
C GLY A 297 -10.71 -15.04 18.88
N TYR A 298 -11.74 -15.85 19.07
CA TYR A 298 -11.90 -16.69 20.25
C TYR A 298 -12.87 -17.83 19.95
N ASP A 299 -12.70 -18.98 20.60
CA ASP A 299 -13.50 -20.19 20.31
C ASP A 299 -13.52 -20.51 18.80
N THR A 300 -14.68 -20.43 18.16
CA THR A 300 -14.86 -20.55 16.69
C THR A 300 -15.11 -19.21 16.00
N ILE A 301 -15.14 -18.11 16.75
CA ILE A 301 -15.36 -16.75 16.25
C ILE A 301 -14.06 -16.20 15.68
N VAL A 302 -14.15 -15.71 14.45
CA VAL A 302 -13.07 -15.01 13.74
C VAL A 302 -13.43 -13.52 13.65
N GLY A 303 -12.46 -12.64 13.90
CA GLY A 303 -12.59 -11.19 13.65
C GLY A 303 -13.10 -10.32 14.81
N GLY A 304 -13.69 -10.93 15.85
CA GLY A 304 -14.11 -10.26 17.08
C GLY A 304 -13.15 -10.47 18.25
N TRP A 305 -13.37 -9.76 19.36
CA TRP A 305 -12.57 -9.91 20.58
C TRP A 305 -13.43 -10.12 21.82
N LYS A 306 -12.99 -11.00 22.72
CA LYS A 306 -13.55 -11.13 24.07
C LYS A 306 -12.90 -10.13 25.01
N LEU A 307 -13.72 -9.40 25.76
CA LEU A 307 -13.28 -8.66 26.93
C LEU A 307 -13.07 -9.60 28.13
N PRO A 308 -12.37 -9.16 29.18
CA PRO A 308 -12.12 -9.96 30.40
C PRO A 308 -13.39 -10.44 31.12
N ASP A 309 -14.53 -9.80 30.89
CA ASP A 309 -15.83 -10.23 31.40
C ASP A 309 -16.41 -11.45 30.65
N GLY A 310 -15.72 -11.91 29.60
CA GLY A 310 -16.08 -13.05 28.77
C GLY A 310 -16.96 -12.72 27.56
N ASN A 311 -17.32 -11.44 27.37
CA ASN A 311 -18.24 -11.01 26.33
C ASN A 311 -17.53 -10.34 25.13
N GLU A 312 -18.13 -10.45 23.95
CA GLU A 312 -17.81 -9.61 22.78
C GLU A 312 -18.85 -8.50 22.65
N TYR A 313 -18.39 -7.30 22.30
CA TYR A 313 -19.21 -6.14 22.02
C TYR A 313 -18.91 -5.65 20.59
N SER A 314 -19.94 -5.40 19.78
CA SER A 314 -19.75 -4.96 18.38
C SER A 314 -19.07 -3.60 18.26
N GLU A 315 -19.29 -2.71 19.24
CA GLU A 315 -18.57 -1.44 19.39
C GLU A 315 -17.07 -1.67 19.47
N VAL A 316 -16.64 -2.46 20.45
CA VAL A 316 -15.23 -2.73 20.73
C VAL A 316 -14.55 -3.45 19.57
N THR A 317 -15.26 -4.35 18.92
CA THR A 317 -14.79 -5.02 17.70
C THR A 317 -14.55 -4.01 16.58
N SER A 318 -15.46 -3.05 16.40
CA SER A 318 -15.24 -1.97 15.46
C SER A 318 -14.11 -1.03 15.86
N GLU A 319 -13.98 -0.66 17.13
CA GLU A 319 -12.92 0.23 17.62
C GLU A 319 -11.54 -0.39 17.42
N ALA A 320 -11.39 -1.69 17.66
CA ALA A 320 -10.16 -2.44 17.37
C ALA A 320 -9.85 -2.47 15.87
N GLY A 321 -10.87 -2.65 15.02
CA GLY A 321 -10.74 -2.52 13.56
C GLY A 321 -10.27 -1.12 13.14
N GLN A 322 -10.89 -0.07 13.67
CA GLN A 322 -10.49 1.32 13.41
C GLN A 322 -9.04 1.55 13.84
N ALA A 323 -8.63 1.06 15.02
CA ALA A 323 -7.24 1.15 15.49
C ALA A 323 -6.24 0.47 14.53
N ILE A 324 -6.55 -0.75 14.09
CA ILE A 324 -5.74 -1.49 13.10
C ILE A 324 -5.66 -0.70 11.79
N PHE A 325 -6.77 -0.19 11.28
CA PHE A 325 -6.78 0.60 10.06
C PHE A 325 -5.98 1.90 10.17
N ARG A 326 -6.07 2.61 11.30
CA ARG A 326 -5.25 3.82 11.53
C ARG A 326 -3.76 3.48 11.56
N VAL A 327 -3.37 2.31 12.08
CA VAL A 327 -1.99 1.83 11.99
C VAL A 327 -1.61 1.48 10.54
N ILE A 328 -2.48 0.82 9.77
CA ILE A 328 -2.26 0.56 8.33
C ILE A 328 -2.06 1.86 7.56
N GLN A 329 -2.95 2.84 7.74
CA GLN A 329 -2.87 4.15 7.08
C GLN A 329 -1.60 4.93 7.47
N ALA A 330 -1.20 4.83 8.73
CA ALA A 330 -0.02 5.52 9.22
C ALA A 330 1.31 4.80 8.89
N ILE A 331 1.27 3.54 8.42
CA ILE A 331 2.46 2.77 8.03
C ILE A 331 2.57 2.61 6.49
N GLY A 332 1.46 2.56 5.76
CA GLY A 332 1.38 2.33 4.30
C GLY A 332 1.50 0.85 3.89
N THR A 333 0.98 0.47 2.71
CA THR A 333 1.13 -0.88 2.12
C THR A 333 2.20 -0.87 1.03
N VAL A 334 2.93 -1.98 0.87
CA VAL A 334 3.99 -2.10 -0.14
C VAL A 334 3.80 -3.40 -0.92
N ASP A 335 3.75 -3.30 -2.23
CA ASP A 335 3.55 -4.42 -3.14
C ASP A 335 4.87 -4.75 -3.87
N VAL A 336 5.20 -6.03 -3.99
CA VAL A 336 6.36 -6.54 -4.72
C VAL A 336 5.88 -7.32 -5.93
N ASP A 337 6.41 -6.95 -7.09
CA ASP A 337 6.19 -7.55 -8.39
C ASP A 337 7.46 -8.29 -8.81
N HIS A 338 7.44 -9.61 -8.63
CA HIS A 338 8.53 -10.50 -8.97
C HIS A 338 8.62 -10.65 -10.49
N GLY A 339 9.70 -10.15 -11.08
CA GLY A 339 9.90 -10.17 -12.52
C GLY A 339 9.36 -8.94 -13.26
N SER A 340 8.77 -7.98 -12.55
CA SER A 340 8.28 -6.71 -13.11
C SER A 340 7.26 -6.90 -14.24
N ASP A 341 6.33 -7.85 -14.10
CA ASP A 341 5.30 -8.16 -15.10
C ASP A 341 3.96 -7.45 -14.85
N GLY A 342 3.87 -6.69 -13.76
CA GLY A 342 2.69 -5.93 -13.34
C GLY A 342 1.76 -6.69 -12.39
N THR A 343 2.09 -7.93 -12.01
CA THR A 343 1.34 -8.68 -11.01
C THR A 343 1.89 -8.46 -9.60
N ILE A 344 1.01 -8.48 -8.59
CA ILE A 344 1.43 -8.34 -7.18
C ILE A 344 1.65 -9.73 -6.62
N ASP A 345 2.91 -10.11 -6.40
CA ASP A 345 3.30 -11.42 -5.89
C ASP A 345 3.35 -11.46 -4.35
N VAL A 346 3.84 -10.38 -3.75
CA VAL A 346 4.02 -10.28 -2.29
C VAL A 346 3.59 -8.90 -1.81
N LYS A 347 2.85 -8.85 -0.69
CA LYS A 347 2.52 -7.62 0.01
C LYS A 347 3.27 -7.56 1.34
N THR A 348 3.84 -6.40 1.66
CA THR A 348 4.52 -6.11 2.93
C THR A 348 3.99 -4.81 3.54
N ILE A 349 4.35 -4.57 4.81
CA ILE A 349 3.94 -3.36 5.55
C ILE A 349 5.09 -2.36 5.70
N THR A 350 6.34 -2.72 5.36
CA THR A 350 7.43 -1.75 5.25
C THR A 350 8.18 -1.94 3.95
N ILE A 351 8.84 -0.89 3.47
CA ILE A 351 9.64 -0.90 2.25
C ILE A 351 10.87 -1.76 2.46
N GLN A 352 11.51 -1.74 3.65
CA GLN A 352 12.65 -2.61 3.90
C GLN A 352 12.27 -4.09 3.86
N GLN A 353 11.08 -4.47 4.33
CA GLN A 353 10.59 -5.84 4.18
C GLN A 353 10.41 -6.22 2.70
N ALA A 354 9.86 -5.32 1.89
CA ALA A 354 9.73 -5.52 0.45
C ALA A 354 11.09 -5.71 -0.23
N ILE A 355 12.07 -4.85 0.07
CA ILE A 355 13.45 -4.97 -0.43
C ILE A 355 14.07 -6.32 -0.08
N ASN A 356 13.81 -6.81 1.15
CA ASN A 356 14.38 -8.06 1.63
C ASN A 356 13.81 -9.28 0.89
N VAL A 357 12.51 -9.27 0.56
CA VAL A 357 11.85 -10.39 -0.16
C VAL A 357 12.03 -10.30 -1.68
N ALA A 358 12.27 -9.12 -2.23
CA ALA A 358 12.46 -8.90 -3.67
C ALA A 358 13.72 -9.58 -4.23
N TYR A 359 13.58 -10.10 -5.44
CA TYR A 359 14.65 -10.54 -6.31
C TYR A 359 15.29 -9.35 -7.03
N ALA A 360 16.53 -9.54 -7.51
CA ALA A 360 17.19 -8.50 -8.29
C ALA A 360 16.46 -8.26 -9.61
N GLY A 361 16.12 -7.01 -9.90
CA GLY A 361 15.37 -6.58 -11.08
C GLY A 361 13.87 -6.38 -10.85
N ASP A 362 13.37 -6.65 -9.64
CA ASP A 362 11.96 -6.49 -9.31
C ASP A 362 11.54 -5.03 -9.19
N THR A 363 10.23 -4.82 -9.31
CA THR A 363 9.59 -3.54 -9.02
C THR A 363 8.82 -3.64 -7.70
N ILE A 364 9.01 -2.65 -6.84
CA ILE A 364 8.34 -2.50 -5.56
C ILE A 364 7.46 -1.25 -5.66
N TYR A 365 6.15 -1.44 -5.60
CA TYR A 365 5.17 -0.35 -5.57
C TYR A 365 4.88 0.02 -4.12
N VAL A 366 5.19 1.26 -3.76
CA VAL A 366 4.97 1.80 -2.42
C VAL A 366 3.75 2.71 -2.47
N HIS A 367 2.69 2.38 -1.76
CA HIS A 367 1.47 3.20 -1.76
C HIS A 367 1.62 4.45 -0.90
N SER A 368 0.74 5.43 -1.09
CA SER A 368 0.69 6.64 -0.25
C SER A 368 0.68 6.28 1.24
N GLY A 369 1.61 6.86 2.00
CA GLY A 369 1.77 6.57 3.43
C GLY A 369 3.03 7.23 4.00
N LEU A 370 3.15 7.25 5.33
CA LEU A 370 4.36 7.67 6.03
C LEU A 370 5.14 6.44 6.49
N TYR A 371 6.31 6.23 5.90
CA TYR A 371 7.19 5.11 6.19
C TYR A 371 8.32 5.59 7.08
N ASN A 372 8.15 5.42 8.40
CA ASN A 372 9.17 5.75 9.40
C ASN A 372 10.29 4.70 9.44
N GLU A 373 11.06 4.61 8.37
CA GLU A 373 12.16 3.67 8.21
C GLU A 373 13.34 4.29 7.46
N ALA A 374 14.49 3.65 7.59
CA ALA A 374 15.64 3.92 6.75
C ALA A 374 15.95 2.69 5.92
N LEU A 375 16.23 2.90 4.63
CA LEU A 375 16.34 1.83 3.64
C LEU A 375 17.80 1.49 3.35
N TYR A 376 18.07 0.21 3.20
CA TYR A 376 19.33 -0.34 2.72
C TYR A 376 19.05 -1.25 1.53
N ILE A 377 19.62 -0.91 0.38
CA ILE A 377 19.42 -1.58 -0.90
C ILE A 377 20.77 -2.07 -1.41
N ASP A 378 20.91 -3.38 -1.57
CA ASP A 378 22.14 -4.09 -1.98
C ASP A 378 21.98 -4.91 -3.26
N LYS A 379 20.90 -4.65 -4.00
CA LYS A 379 20.54 -5.38 -5.22
C LYS A 379 19.79 -4.47 -6.19
N SER A 380 19.73 -4.87 -7.45
CA SER A 380 18.97 -4.15 -8.47
C SER A 380 17.48 -4.14 -8.15
N LEU A 381 16.86 -2.97 -8.09
CA LEU A 381 15.43 -2.81 -7.79
C LEU A 381 14.89 -1.51 -8.39
N THR A 382 13.60 -1.52 -8.73
CA THR A 382 12.83 -0.29 -8.92
C THR A 382 11.92 -0.10 -7.72
N LEU A 383 12.14 0.96 -6.92
CA LEU A 383 11.17 1.41 -5.94
C LEU A 383 10.35 2.54 -6.57
N LYS A 384 9.03 2.37 -6.59
CA LYS A 384 8.11 3.30 -7.23
C LYS A 384 6.99 3.68 -6.28
N GLY A 385 6.92 4.96 -5.92
CA GLY A 385 5.79 5.51 -5.22
C GLY A 385 4.55 5.57 -6.11
N VAL A 386 3.42 5.11 -5.58
CA VAL A 386 2.11 5.12 -6.24
C VAL A 386 1.07 5.76 -5.33
N GLY A 387 0.15 6.52 -5.93
CA GLY A 387 -0.92 7.22 -5.21
C GLY A 387 -0.68 8.73 -5.05
N SER A 388 -1.63 9.39 -4.38
CA SER A 388 -1.60 10.83 -4.11
C SER A 388 -2.16 11.07 -2.70
N PRO A 389 -1.39 11.66 -1.76
CA PRO A 389 -0.03 12.22 -1.92
C PRO A 389 1.06 11.17 -2.18
N MET A 390 2.25 11.60 -2.60
CA MET A 390 3.39 10.67 -2.75
C MET A 390 3.74 9.99 -1.42
N PRO A 391 4.23 8.74 -1.42
CA PRO A 391 4.72 8.11 -0.20
C PRO A 391 5.90 8.89 0.40
N ILE A 392 5.90 9.03 1.73
CA ILE A 392 6.93 9.73 2.48
C ILE A 392 7.83 8.68 3.14
N ILE A 393 9.12 8.67 2.80
CA ILE A 393 10.14 7.84 3.48
C ILE A 393 10.85 8.73 4.48
N LYS A 394 10.75 8.41 5.76
CA LYS A 394 11.27 9.24 6.84
C LYS A 394 12.09 8.43 7.82
N GLY A 395 13.36 8.78 7.99
CA GLY A 395 14.19 8.12 9.00
C GLY A 395 15.67 8.30 8.77
N ALA A 396 16.45 7.67 9.63
CA ALA A 396 17.90 7.67 9.54
C ALA A 396 18.50 6.40 10.14
N GLN A 397 19.45 5.80 9.44
CA GLN A 397 20.26 4.71 9.97
C GLN A 397 21.75 5.01 9.87
N MET A 398 22.53 4.49 10.80
CA MET A 398 23.98 4.51 10.73
C MET A 398 24.49 3.28 10.00
N ARG A 399 25.39 3.47 9.03
CA ARG A 399 26.10 2.39 8.33
C ARG A 399 27.58 2.71 8.24
N THR A 400 28.40 1.67 8.25
CA THR A 400 29.84 1.79 8.03
C THR A 400 30.11 1.69 6.54
N THR A 401 30.51 2.81 5.94
CA THR A 401 30.91 2.91 4.51
C THR A 401 32.42 2.77 4.36
N ASN A 402 32.94 2.79 3.13
CA ASN A 402 34.37 2.85 2.86
C ASN A 402 35.06 4.08 3.49
N TYR A 403 34.29 5.13 3.80
CA TYR A 403 34.78 6.37 4.40
C TYR A 403 34.45 6.47 5.90
N GLY A 404 34.07 5.35 6.52
CA GLY A 404 33.69 5.24 7.92
C GLY A 404 32.19 5.41 8.15
N ASN A 405 31.81 5.66 9.39
CA ASN A 405 30.39 5.71 9.77
C ASN A 405 29.69 6.91 9.11
N ARG A 406 28.56 6.64 8.45
CA ARG A 406 27.67 7.62 7.81
C ARG A 406 26.24 7.36 8.25
N GLN A 407 25.44 8.43 8.21
CA GLN A 407 24.00 8.34 8.47
C GLN A 407 23.23 8.61 7.18
N ALA A 408 22.21 7.83 6.86
CA ALA A 408 21.31 8.18 5.77
C ALA A 408 19.89 7.65 5.94
N THR A 409 18.94 8.28 5.25
CA THR A 409 17.57 7.77 5.09
C THR A 409 17.56 6.59 4.14
N ILE A 410 18.28 6.68 3.01
CA ILE A 410 18.41 5.60 2.02
C ILE A 410 19.89 5.37 1.69
N PHE A 411 20.34 4.14 1.89
CA PHE A 411 21.64 3.63 1.42
C PHE A 411 21.44 2.69 0.23
N VAL A 412 22.18 2.96 -0.83
CA VAL A 412 22.35 2.07 -1.97
C VAL A 412 23.83 1.72 -2.07
N GLU A 413 24.16 0.47 -1.80
CA GLU A 413 25.54 0.02 -1.66
C GLU A 413 25.76 -1.25 -2.49
N ASP A 414 26.80 -1.28 -3.32
CA ASP A 414 27.15 -2.41 -4.20
C ASP A 414 26.00 -2.92 -5.09
N ALA A 415 25.09 -2.02 -5.49
CA ALA A 415 23.88 -2.36 -6.24
C ALA A 415 23.85 -1.71 -7.63
N ALA A 416 23.45 -2.48 -8.65
CA ALA A 416 23.29 -1.97 -10.01
C ALA A 416 21.83 -1.65 -10.31
N ASN A 417 21.57 -0.61 -11.10
CA ASN A 417 20.25 -0.21 -11.60
C ASN A 417 19.20 -0.08 -10.49
N VAL A 418 19.50 0.65 -9.42
CA VAL A 418 18.51 0.99 -8.39
C VAL A 418 17.78 2.26 -8.81
N THR A 419 16.46 2.19 -8.94
CA THR A 419 15.63 3.34 -9.31
C THR A 419 14.76 3.74 -8.12
N LEU A 420 14.80 5.02 -7.75
CA LEU A 420 13.88 5.65 -6.81
C LEU A 420 12.98 6.61 -7.60
N GLU A 421 11.67 6.36 -7.60
CA GLU A 421 10.71 7.12 -8.39
C GLU A 421 9.49 7.53 -7.55
N CYS A 422 9.09 8.80 -7.64
CA CYS A 422 7.85 9.33 -7.06
C CYS A 422 7.75 9.26 -5.51
N PHE A 423 8.81 9.65 -4.80
CA PHE A 423 8.84 9.70 -3.33
C PHE A 423 9.03 11.11 -2.77
N ASP A 424 8.50 11.35 -1.57
CA ASP A 424 9.02 12.38 -0.66
C ASP A 424 10.00 11.73 0.33
N ILE A 425 11.26 12.16 0.35
CA ILE A 425 12.32 11.55 1.15
C ILE A 425 12.78 12.55 2.21
N GLU A 426 12.47 12.25 3.46
CA GLU A 426 12.68 13.11 4.61
C GLU A 426 13.75 12.57 5.57
N GLY A 427 14.74 13.41 5.87
CA GLY A 427 15.78 13.10 6.85
C GLY A 427 15.39 13.46 8.27
N GLU A 428 14.74 12.55 9.00
CA GLU A 428 14.53 12.72 10.45
C GLU A 428 15.74 12.21 11.24
N GLU A 429 16.16 12.93 12.27
CA GLU A 429 17.32 12.60 13.13
C GLU A 429 18.69 12.54 12.43
N LEU A 430 18.82 13.07 11.21
CA LEU A 430 20.09 13.18 10.49
C LEU A 430 21.04 14.19 11.17
N GLY A 431 22.23 13.72 11.59
CA GLY A 431 23.29 14.56 12.18
C GLY A 431 23.53 14.35 13.68
N LEU A 432 22.92 13.34 14.30
CA LEU A 432 23.18 12.93 15.69
C LEU A 432 24.15 11.73 15.72
N PRO A 433 25.25 11.72 16.51
CA PRO A 433 25.89 12.80 17.28
C PRO A 433 26.87 13.67 16.45
N SER A 434 27.25 14.82 17.02
CA SER A 434 28.11 15.88 16.45
C SER A 434 29.27 15.37 15.60
N GLY A 435 29.32 15.82 14.33
CA GLY A 435 30.40 15.55 13.38
C GLY A 435 30.14 14.37 12.44
N THR A 436 29.06 13.63 12.64
CA THR A 436 28.63 12.56 11.72
C THR A 436 28.12 13.18 10.41
N ARG A 437 28.67 12.73 9.27
CA ARG A 437 28.15 13.13 7.95
C ARG A 437 26.85 12.40 7.65
N SER A 438 25.85 13.15 7.20
CA SER A 438 24.49 12.66 6.97
C SER A 438 24.00 12.90 5.54
N TYR A 439 23.19 11.98 5.02
CA TYR A 439 22.62 12.00 3.66
C TYR A 439 21.12 11.71 3.71
N ALA A 440 20.28 12.32 2.85
CA ALA A 440 18.96 11.73 2.63
C ALA A 440 19.13 10.46 1.78
N VAL A 441 19.88 10.55 0.68
CA VAL A 441 20.16 9.42 -0.21
C VAL A 441 21.65 9.31 -0.50
N LEU A 442 22.22 8.13 -0.33
CA LEU A 442 23.61 7.83 -0.65
C LEU A 442 23.72 6.62 -1.59
N TYR A 443 24.38 6.80 -2.74
CA TYR A 443 24.83 5.73 -3.62
C TYR A 443 26.35 5.54 -3.46
N GLU A 444 26.78 4.34 -3.14
CA GLU A 444 28.19 3.94 -3.00
C GLU A 444 28.44 2.70 -3.86
N SER A 445 29.45 2.75 -4.74
CA SER A 445 29.75 1.67 -5.69
C SER A 445 28.53 1.17 -6.48
N SER A 446 27.59 2.07 -6.80
CA SER A 446 26.26 1.70 -7.26
C SER A 446 25.82 2.44 -8.52
N THR A 447 24.88 1.86 -9.27
CA THR A 447 24.29 2.52 -10.46
C THR A 447 22.79 2.68 -10.30
N GLY A 448 22.21 3.74 -10.88
CA GLY A 448 20.79 3.97 -10.69
C GLY A 448 20.25 5.32 -11.14
N MET A 449 19.05 5.59 -10.69
CA MET A 449 18.31 6.81 -11.00
C MET A 449 17.45 7.27 -9.82
N ILE A 450 17.34 8.58 -9.65
CA ILE A 450 16.37 9.24 -8.78
C ILE A 450 15.53 10.14 -9.67
N ARG A 451 14.21 9.94 -9.72
CA ARG A 451 13.33 10.74 -10.57
C ARG A 451 11.98 11.07 -9.96
N ASN A 452 11.45 12.24 -10.29
CA ASN A 452 10.14 12.70 -9.81
C ASN A 452 10.02 12.68 -8.27
N CYS A 453 11.13 12.87 -7.56
CA CYS A 453 11.15 12.83 -6.09
C CYS A 453 11.25 14.23 -5.49
N VAL A 454 10.79 14.38 -4.25
CA VAL A 454 11.16 15.48 -3.37
C VAL A 454 12.17 14.92 -2.37
N VAL A 455 13.36 15.53 -2.28
CA VAL A 455 14.41 15.12 -1.34
C VAL A 455 14.67 16.26 -0.37
N SER A 456 14.34 16.04 0.90
CA SER A 456 14.36 17.03 1.97
C SER A 456 15.00 16.42 3.23
N PRO A 457 16.34 16.42 3.38
CA PRO A 457 17.00 15.88 4.57
C PRO A 457 16.67 16.65 5.86
N ASN A 458 15.94 17.78 5.80
CA ASN A 458 15.49 18.58 6.95
C ASN A 458 16.63 19.00 7.89
N THR A 459 17.77 19.38 7.32
CA THR A 459 19.04 19.59 8.05
C THR A 459 19.59 21.02 7.93
N ILE A 460 18.73 22.02 7.73
CA ILE A 460 19.13 23.43 7.61
C ILE A 460 20.08 23.84 8.76
N GLY A 461 21.21 24.44 8.40
CA GLY A 461 22.27 24.85 9.33
C GLY A 461 23.29 23.76 9.67
N ASN A 462 23.06 22.50 9.30
CA ASN A 462 24.00 21.39 9.56
C ASN A 462 25.07 21.29 8.46
N MET A 463 26.29 21.73 8.78
CA MET A 463 27.43 21.75 7.84
C MET A 463 28.02 20.37 7.50
N TYR A 464 27.49 19.30 8.07
CA TYR A 464 27.87 17.91 7.77
C TYR A 464 26.81 17.17 6.94
N SER A 465 25.72 17.84 6.56
CA SER A 465 24.60 17.22 5.86
C SER A 465 24.58 17.51 4.37
N THR A 466 24.25 16.47 3.61
CA THR A 466 24.04 16.47 2.17
C THR A 466 22.65 15.90 1.86
N ALA A 467 21.94 16.36 0.83
CA ALA A 467 20.69 15.69 0.43
C ALA A 467 20.99 14.41 -0.34
N ILE A 468 21.68 14.49 -1.49
CA ILE A 468 21.98 13.33 -2.34
C ILE A 468 23.49 13.22 -2.55
N ALA A 469 24.07 12.02 -2.44
CA ALA A 469 25.49 11.78 -2.70
C ALA A 469 25.75 10.53 -3.55
N PHE A 470 26.79 10.58 -4.39
CA PHE A 470 27.27 9.45 -5.19
C PHE A 470 28.80 9.29 -5.07
N TRP A 471 29.27 8.10 -4.72
CA TRP A 471 30.70 7.79 -4.48
C TRP A 471 31.21 6.55 -5.21
N ASP A 472 32.53 6.35 -5.21
CA ASP A 472 33.19 5.08 -5.51
C ASP A 472 32.82 4.47 -6.87
N ASN A 473 32.95 5.28 -7.93
CA ASN A 473 32.61 4.96 -9.31
C ASN A 473 31.11 4.75 -9.53
N SER A 474 30.26 5.30 -8.67
CA SER A 474 28.80 5.27 -8.88
C SER A 474 28.40 5.96 -10.19
N ILE A 475 27.34 5.45 -10.84
CA ILE A 475 26.77 6.00 -12.07
C ILE A 475 25.30 6.31 -11.84
N VAL A 476 24.97 7.58 -11.61
CA VAL A 476 23.61 7.96 -11.16
C VAL A 476 23.04 9.11 -11.97
N THR A 477 21.77 8.99 -12.36
CA THR A 477 20.98 10.09 -12.93
C THR A 477 20.03 10.65 -11.88
N VAL A 478 19.97 11.97 -11.72
CA VAL A 478 18.92 12.66 -10.96
C VAL A 478 18.14 13.54 -11.90
N GLU A 479 16.84 13.28 -12.04
CA GLU A 479 15.98 14.03 -12.95
C GLU A 479 14.63 14.44 -12.38
N ASN A 480 14.10 15.56 -12.88
CA ASN A 480 12.72 16.00 -12.62
C ASN A 480 12.35 16.03 -11.11
N SER A 481 13.33 16.30 -10.24
CA SER A 481 13.18 16.20 -8.79
C SER A 481 13.36 17.56 -8.11
N ILE A 482 12.81 17.70 -6.91
CA ILE A 482 12.96 18.89 -6.07
C ILE A 482 13.90 18.55 -4.91
N ILE A 483 15.02 19.26 -4.78
CA ILE A 483 15.99 19.09 -3.70
C ILE A 483 15.97 20.36 -2.85
N LYS A 484 15.64 20.24 -1.56
CA LYS A 484 15.47 21.39 -0.66
C LYS A 484 15.86 21.06 0.78
N ASN A 485 15.91 22.08 1.64
CA ASN A 485 16.11 21.93 3.10
C ASN A 485 17.36 21.13 3.53
N PHE A 486 18.41 21.14 2.71
CA PHE A 486 19.70 20.55 3.03
C PHE A 486 20.58 21.52 3.82
N GLY A 487 21.44 20.96 4.68
CA GLY A 487 22.34 21.73 5.52
C GLY A 487 23.50 22.37 4.77
N ARG A 488 24.31 21.58 4.04
CA ARG A 488 25.47 22.08 3.30
C ARG A 488 25.36 21.83 1.80
N ILE A 489 25.09 20.60 1.38
CA ILE A 489 25.18 20.22 -0.04
C ILE A 489 23.83 19.68 -0.52
N GLY A 490 23.34 20.15 -1.66
CA GLY A 490 22.17 19.56 -2.33
C GLY A 490 22.53 18.23 -2.96
N ILE A 491 23.39 18.25 -3.98
CA ILE A 491 23.86 17.05 -4.68
C ILE A 491 25.39 17.00 -4.65
N TYR A 492 25.96 15.90 -4.17
CA TYR A 492 27.40 15.69 -4.07
C TYR A 492 27.87 14.51 -4.95
N SER A 493 28.86 14.74 -5.81
CA SER A 493 29.48 13.70 -6.65
C SER A 493 30.96 13.66 -6.39
N ASN A 494 31.50 12.50 -5.99
CA ASN A 494 32.94 12.33 -5.76
C ASN A 494 33.41 10.98 -6.30
N ASN A 495 34.37 11.00 -7.23
CA ASN A 495 34.77 9.83 -8.02
C ASN A 495 33.55 9.11 -8.63
N ALA A 496 32.65 9.84 -9.29
CA ALA A 496 31.40 9.29 -9.82
C ALA A 496 31.04 9.86 -11.19
N THR A 497 30.19 9.15 -11.93
CA THR A 497 29.58 9.64 -13.16
C THR A 497 28.13 10.04 -12.88
N SER A 498 27.78 11.31 -13.10
CA SER A 498 26.44 11.82 -12.79
C SER A 498 25.80 12.58 -13.96
N ILE A 499 24.48 12.39 -14.11
CA ILE A 499 23.63 13.23 -14.96
C ILE A 499 22.63 13.90 -14.04
N ILE A 500 22.72 15.21 -13.89
CA ILE A 500 21.84 16.02 -13.04
C ILE A 500 21.03 16.91 -13.97
N LYS A 501 19.76 16.57 -14.20
CA LYS A 501 18.96 17.28 -15.19
C LYS A 501 17.54 17.65 -14.78
N ASN A 502 17.08 18.82 -15.21
CA ASN A 502 15.69 19.27 -15.01
C ASN A 502 15.23 19.27 -13.54
N ASN A 503 16.15 19.43 -12.59
CA ASN A 503 15.82 19.48 -11.17
C ASN A 503 15.59 20.92 -10.72
N GLU A 504 14.84 21.08 -9.63
CA GLU A 504 14.77 22.32 -8.87
C GLU A 504 15.52 22.16 -7.54
N ILE A 505 16.65 22.85 -7.41
CA ILE A 505 17.54 22.77 -6.25
C ILE A 505 17.47 24.09 -5.49
N ILE A 506 16.98 24.02 -4.26
CA ILE A 506 16.63 25.16 -3.43
C ILE A 506 17.55 25.20 -2.21
N GLY A 507 18.52 26.12 -2.24
CA GLY A 507 19.42 26.40 -1.14
C GLY A 507 18.77 27.23 -0.03
N GLN A 508 19.62 27.73 0.87
CA GLN A 508 19.29 28.60 2.00
C GLN A 508 20.30 29.74 2.13
N VAL A 509 19.85 30.87 2.68
CA VAL A 509 20.69 32.05 2.90
C VAL A 509 21.22 32.03 4.33
N TYR A 510 22.52 31.80 4.50
CA TYR A 510 23.19 31.85 5.80
C TYR A 510 23.71 33.25 6.15
N SER A 511 24.09 33.45 7.41
CA SER A 511 24.62 34.74 7.90
C SER A 511 25.80 34.62 8.87
N LEU A 512 26.21 33.39 9.21
CA LEU A 512 27.39 33.12 10.05
C LEU A 512 28.61 32.93 9.16
N ASP A 513 29.78 33.29 9.67
CA ASP A 513 31.05 33.19 8.94
C ASP A 513 31.42 31.74 8.58
N ASN A 514 31.09 30.79 9.46
CA ASN A 514 31.46 29.39 9.34
C ASN A 514 30.43 28.49 8.63
N GLN A 515 29.40 29.08 8.00
CA GLN A 515 28.37 28.33 7.29
C GLN A 515 28.50 28.54 5.78
N VAL A 516 28.33 27.47 5.02
CA VAL A 516 28.32 27.50 3.55
C VAL A 516 27.28 26.57 2.99
N ILE A 517 26.93 26.83 1.74
CA ILE A 517 25.96 26.02 1.03
C ILE A 517 26.32 25.87 -0.45
N TYR A 518 26.18 24.65 -0.94
CA TYR A 518 26.39 24.29 -2.34
C TYR A 518 25.16 23.60 -2.89
N GLY A 519 24.62 24.10 -4.01
CA GLY A 519 23.51 23.42 -4.69
C GLY A 519 23.95 22.08 -5.24
N ILE A 520 25.03 22.11 -6.03
CA ILE A 520 25.71 20.94 -6.58
C ILE A 520 27.21 21.07 -6.29
N GLU A 521 27.84 20.02 -5.79
CA GLU A 521 29.28 19.96 -5.54
C GLU A 521 29.85 18.72 -6.25
N ILE A 522 30.79 18.96 -7.18
CA ILE A 522 31.47 17.92 -7.95
C ILE A 522 32.94 17.92 -7.56
N GLU A 523 33.42 16.82 -7.00
CA GLU A 523 34.77 16.71 -6.44
C GLU A 523 35.57 15.56 -7.02
N ASP A 524 36.88 15.70 -6.90
CA ASP A 524 37.90 14.76 -7.35
C ASP A 524 38.69 14.09 -6.21
N TYR A 525 38.26 14.29 -4.97
CA TYR A 525 38.98 13.93 -3.74
C TYR A 525 39.45 12.46 -3.68
N SER A 526 38.60 11.50 -4.08
CA SER A 526 38.98 10.07 -4.19
C SER A 526 39.19 9.59 -5.62
N GLY A 527 39.12 10.50 -6.59
CA GLY A 527 39.19 10.25 -8.02
C GLY A 527 38.32 11.23 -8.80
N PRO A 528 38.63 11.54 -10.07
CA PRO A 528 37.93 12.54 -10.85
C PRO A 528 36.46 12.15 -11.10
N SER A 529 35.56 13.11 -11.02
CA SER A 529 34.16 12.92 -11.39
C SER A 529 33.90 13.27 -12.86
N VAL A 530 32.82 12.71 -13.42
CA VAL A 530 32.28 13.09 -14.73
C VAL A 530 30.83 13.50 -14.55
N ALA A 531 30.47 14.75 -14.85
CA ALA A 531 29.13 15.26 -14.62
C ALA A 531 28.56 16.01 -15.82
N GLU A 532 27.29 15.73 -16.13
CA GLU A 532 26.45 16.56 -17.01
C GLU A 532 25.38 17.24 -16.15
N ILE A 533 25.46 18.57 -16.06
CA ILE A 533 24.52 19.40 -15.28
C ILE A 533 23.71 20.21 -16.29
N THR A 534 22.43 19.86 -16.47
CA THR A 534 21.62 20.44 -17.55
C THR A 534 20.16 20.72 -17.26
N GLY A 535 19.63 21.87 -17.66
CA GLY A 535 18.20 22.18 -17.49
C GLY A 535 17.74 22.42 -16.05
N ASN A 536 18.64 22.49 -15.07
CA ASN A 536 18.28 22.66 -13.65
C ASN A 536 17.97 24.12 -13.31
N LYS A 537 17.15 24.32 -12.28
CA LYS A 537 17.02 25.60 -11.55
C LYS A 537 17.77 25.49 -10.24
N VAL A 538 18.74 26.37 -9.99
CA VAL A 538 19.52 26.36 -8.74
C VAL A 538 19.54 27.77 -8.14
N TYR A 539 19.02 27.92 -6.93
CA TYR A 539 18.88 29.23 -6.31
C TYR A 539 18.94 29.22 -4.78
N ASN A 540 19.18 30.40 -4.22
CA ASN A 540 19.32 30.66 -2.78
C ASN A 540 20.49 29.95 -2.09
N CYS A 541 21.52 29.49 -2.82
CA CYS A 541 22.78 29.03 -2.21
C CYS A 541 23.64 30.24 -1.85
N ASN A 542 23.45 30.84 -0.66
CA ASN A 542 24.05 32.13 -0.33
C ASN A 542 24.49 32.27 1.14
N ASN A 543 25.41 33.20 1.41
CA ASN A 543 25.80 33.64 2.75
C ASN A 543 25.97 35.16 2.80
N THR A 544 25.23 35.85 3.67
CA THR A 544 25.25 37.31 3.84
C THR A 544 26.30 37.80 4.83
N HIS A 545 27.13 36.94 5.41
CA HIS A 545 28.22 37.37 6.28
C HIS A 545 29.20 38.24 5.46
N PRO A 546 29.69 39.39 5.99
CA PRO A 546 30.57 40.28 5.22
C PRO A 546 31.92 39.68 4.79
N SER A 547 32.35 38.61 5.46
CA SER A 547 33.59 37.87 5.17
C SER A 547 33.42 36.43 5.63
N PRO A 548 32.68 35.59 4.89
CA PRO A 548 32.53 34.19 5.27
C PRO A 548 33.89 33.47 5.16
N LEU A 549 34.07 32.42 5.96
CA LEU A 549 35.30 31.62 5.99
C LEU A 549 35.49 30.82 4.69
N TRP A 550 34.38 30.48 4.03
CA TRP A 550 34.32 29.79 2.74
C TRP A 550 33.19 30.40 1.91
N SER A 551 33.34 30.35 0.58
CA SER A 551 32.35 30.77 -0.42
C SER A 551 31.13 29.84 -0.41
N SER A 552 29.99 30.34 -0.89
CA SER A 552 28.81 29.52 -1.19
C SER A 552 28.57 29.60 -2.69
N ALA A 553 28.08 28.52 -3.29
CA ALA A 553 27.91 28.47 -4.74
C ALA A 553 26.67 27.67 -5.13
N ALA A 554 26.07 28.00 -6.26
CA ALA A 554 25.07 27.12 -6.85
C ALA A 554 25.71 25.82 -7.34
N ILE A 555 26.88 25.92 -7.97
CA ILE A 555 27.70 24.80 -8.43
C ILE A 555 29.15 25.03 -8.00
N LEU A 556 29.73 24.06 -7.28
CA LEU A 556 31.16 23.99 -6.93
C LEU A 556 31.81 22.83 -7.69
N VAL A 557 32.97 23.05 -8.30
CA VAL A 557 33.73 22.03 -9.04
C VAL A 557 35.21 22.01 -8.64
N ASP A 558 35.68 20.83 -8.24
CA ASP A 558 37.08 20.54 -7.86
C ASP A 558 37.61 21.43 -6.73
N GLY A 559 36.79 21.79 -5.73
CA GLY A 559 37.20 22.69 -4.64
C GLY A 559 38.39 22.16 -3.83
N TRP A 560 38.56 20.84 -3.73
CA TRP A 560 39.73 20.25 -3.05
C TRP A 560 41.06 20.49 -3.77
N ARG A 561 41.05 20.76 -5.09
CA ARG A 561 42.28 21.07 -5.84
C ARG A 561 42.92 22.39 -5.44
N GLU A 562 42.17 23.30 -4.83
CA GLU A 562 42.76 24.49 -4.21
C GLU A 562 43.72 24.11 -3.08
N TRP A 563 43.48 23.02 -2.38
CA TRP A 563 44.23 22.64 -1.18
C TRP A 563 45.13 21.41 -1.39
N ALA A 564 45.27 20.92 -2.62
CA ALA A 564 45.96 19.68 -2.94
C ALA A 564 47.42 19.69 -2.43
N ASP A 565 48.19 20.74 -2.70
CA ASP A 565 49.57 20.87 -2.20
C ASP A 565 49.63 20.90 -0.66
N TYR A 566 48.71 21.63 -0.02
CA TYR A 566 48.69 21.79 1.44
C TYR A 566 48.46 20.46 2.16
N TYR A 567 47.60 19.61 1.59
CA TYR A 567 47.30 18.27 2.11
C TYR A 567 48.13 17.15 1.45
N ASN A 568 49.06 17.49 0.55
CA ASN A 568 49.88 16.53 -0.21
C ASN A 568 49.02 15.48 -0.94
N LEU A 569 47.98 15.95 -1.64
CA LEU A 569 47.06 15.14 -2.45
C LEU A 569 47.46 15.23 -3.92
N ALA A 570 47.35 14.10 -4.64
CA ALA A 570 47.60 14.02 -6.08
C ALA A 570 46.25 13.90 -6.81
N LEU A 571 45.51 15.00 -6.86
CA LEU A 571 44.15 15.05 -7.41
C LEU A 571 44.19 15.27 -8.95
N LEU A 572 43.19 14.74 -9.65
CA LEU A 572 43.05 14.85 -11.11
C LEU A 572 41.74 15.54 -11.43
N PRO A 573 41.73 16.49 -12.39
CA PRO A 573 40.56 17.32 -12.66
C PRO A 573 39.33 16.52 -13.09
N SER A 574 38.17 16.90 -12.56
CA SER A 574 36.87 16.39 -13.01
C SER A 574 36.50 16.93 -14.40
N LYS A 575 35.63 16.20 -15.10
CA LYS A 575 35.04 16.62 -16.38
C LYS A 575 33.58 17.01 -16.17
N VAL A 576 33.28 18.31 -16.23
CA VAL A 576 31.94 18.83 -15.96
C VAL A 576 31.42 19.64 -17.14
N THR A 577 30.25 19.27 -17.65
CA THR A 577 29.51 20.05 -18.66
C THR A 577 28.31 20.72 -18.01
N ILE A 578 28.27 22.06 -18.02
CA ILE A 578 27.21 22.84 -17.39
C ILE A 578 26.45 23.59 -18.48
N THR A 579 25.23 23.14 -18.82
CA THR A 579 24.48 23.73 -19.93
C THR A 579 23.00 23.93 -19.65
N TYR A 580 22.38 24.94 -20.23
CA TYR A 580 20.92 25.11 -20.18
C TYR A 580 20.31 25.26 -18.78
N ASN A 581 21.12 25.57 -17.77
CA ASN A 581 20.65 25.78 -16.40
C ASN A 581 20.19 27.23 -16.19
N THR A 582 19.30 27.42 -15.22
CA THR A 582 18.87 28.74 -14.71
C THR A 582 19.33 28.89 -13.27
N ILE A 583 20.32 29.75 -13.03
CA ILE A 583 21.02 29.88 -11.75
C ILE A 583 20.92 31.32 -11.25
N TYR A 584 20.30 31.54 -10.10
CA TYR A 584 19.97 32.89 -9.64
C TYR A 584 19.89 33.03 -8.11
N ASN A 585 20.05 34.25 -7.59
CA ASN A 585 20.01 34.56 -6.16
C ASN A 585 21.02 33.78 -5.30
N ASN A 586 22.15 33.35 -5.87
CA ASN A 586 23.23 32.66 -5.15
C ASN A 586 24.36 33.63 -4.79
N TYR A 587 25.27 33.19 -3.92
CA TYR A 587 26.50 33.94 -3.68
C TYR A 587 27.39 33.84 -4.95
N GLU A 588 27.78 32.63 -5.35
CA GLU A 588 28.39 32.37 -6.66
C GLU A 588 27.46 31.51 -7.52
N SER A 589 27.38 31.75 -8.84
CA SER A 589 26.65 30.81 -9.72
C SER A 589 27.51 29.57 -9.95
N ILE A 590 28.79 29.75 -10.26
CA ILE A 590 29.77 28.67 -10.39
C ILE A 590 31.08 29.09 -9.71
N GLU A 591 31.55 28.24 -8.81
CA GLU A 591 32.91 28.26 -8.28
C GLU A 591 33.66 27.05 -8.85
N ILE A 592 34.85 27.27 -9.41
CA ILE A 592 35.62 26.17 -10.02
C ILE A 592 37.13 26.35 -9.95
N VAL A 593 37.84 25.28 -9.63
CA VAL A 593 39.27 25.15 -9.98
C VAL A 593 39.39 24.70 -11.42
N ALA A 594 39.53 25.67 -12.32
CA ALA A 594 39.43 25.48 -13.75
C ALA A 594 40.34 24.35 -14.29
N ASN A 595 39.90 23.72 -15.37
CA ASN A 595 40.62 22.69 -16.10
C ASN A 595 40.16 22.66 -17.57
N GLU A 596 40.88 21.94 -18.44
CA GLU A 596 40.59 21.92 -19.88
C GLU A 596 39.38 21.03 -20.26
N PHE A 597 38.85 20.25 -19.32
CA PHE A 597 37.79 19.28 -19.57
C PHE A 597 36.39 19.83 -19.26
N SER A 598 36.31 20.95 -18.54
CA SER A 598 35.07 21.50 -18.00
C SER A 598 34.72 22.86 -18.62
N TYR A 599 33.43 23.09 -18.86
CA TYR A 599 32.93 24.35 -19.42
C TYR A 599 31.47 24.59 -19.01
N ALA A 600 31.05 25.85 -19.11
CA ALA A 600 29.66 26.26 -18.90
C ALA A 600 29.17 27.08 -20.10
N HIS A 601 28.19 26.58 -20.86
CA HIS A 601 27.63 27.30 -22.02
C HIS A 601 26.09 27.31 -21.99
N TYR A 602 25.47 28.34 -22.57
CA TYR A 602 24.01 28.41 -22.73
C TYR A 602 23.23 28.34 -21.42
N ASN A 603 23.77 28.89 -20.33
CA ASN A 603 23.08 29.03 -19.05
C ASN A 603 22.54 30.46 -18.87
N ASN A 604 21.59 30.59 -17.94
CA ASN A 604 21.04 31.85 -17.47
C ASN A 604 21.54 32.14 -16.05
N PHE A 605 22.46 33.08 -15.91
CA PHE A 605 22.93 33.60 -14.62
C PHE A 605 22.31 34.98 -14.39
N TYR A 606 21.68 35.22 -13.24
CA TYR A 606 21.20 36.55 -12.89
C TYR A 606 20.98 36.70 -11.38
N ASN A 607 21.19 37.93 -10.87
CA ASN A 607 21.02 38.27 -9.45
C ASN A 607 21.91 37.43 -8.51
N ASN A 608 23.05 36.94 -8.99
CA ASN A 608 24.05 36.31 -8.15
C ASN A 608 25.07 37.36 -7.70
N ALA A 609 25.67 37.21 -6.51
CA ALA A 609 26.72 38.12 -6.08
C ALA A 609 27.95 38.00 -7.01
N TRP A 610 28.18 36.80 -7.53
CA TRP A 610 29.13 36.47 -8.58
C TRP A 610 28.51 35.49 -9.59
N GLY A 611 28.79 35.75 -10.86
CA GLY A 611 28.48 34.85 -11.97
C GLY A 611 29.38 33.62 -11.91
N VAL A 612 30.64 33.75 -12.32
CA VAL A 612 31.61 32.64 -12.29
C VAL A 612 32.92 33.10 -11.67
N ILE A 613 33.42 32.32 -10.71
CA ILE A 613 34.73 32.47 -10.11
C ILE A 613 35.62 31.29 -10.50
N SER A 614 36.81 31.61 -11.02
CA SER A 614 37.89 30.65 -11.21
C SER A 614 38.85 30.73 -10.03
N ALA A 615 38.85 29.70 -9.20
CA ALA A 615 39.78 29.54 -8.11
C ALA A 615 41.15 29.01 -8.59
N PRO A 616 42.24 29.26 -7.84
CA PRO A 616 43.57 28.76 -8.18
C PRO A 616 43.72 27.25 -7.94
N GLU A 617 44.51 26.59 -8.78
CA GLU A 617 45.08 25.29 -8.45
C GLU A 617 46.25 25.52 -7.46
N ASN A 618 46.07 25.03 -6.24
CA ASN A 618 46.97 25.12 -5.09
C ASN A 618 47.05 26.46 -4.33
N TRP A 619 46.86 26.35 -3.02
CA TRP A 619 46.91 27.41 -2.03
C TRP A 619 48.37 27.73 -1.68
N THR A 620 49.06 28.45 -2.58
CA THR A 620 50.44 28.87 -2.38
C THR A 620 50.61 30.39 -2.57
N THR A 621 51.81 30.90 -2.27
CA THR A 621 52.14 32.31 -2.55
C THR A 621 52.28 32.61 -4.05
N ASN A 622 52.30 31.58 -4.90
CA ASN A 622 52.34 31.71 -6.36
C ASN A 622 51.38 30.70 -7.00
N PRO A 623 50.07 30.92 -6.84
CA PRO A 623 49.04 29.98 -7.29
C PRO A 623 49.02 29.83 -8.82
N THR A 624 48.64 28.64 -9.30
CA THR A 624 48.46 28.38 -10.73
C THR A 624 47.00 28.59 -11.10
N TYR A 625 46.72 29.37 -12.15
CA TYR A 625 45.35 29.55 -12.65
C TYR A 625 45.19 28.92 -14.03
N TYR A 626 44.09 28.19 -14.20
CA TYR A 626 43.64 27.66 -15.48
C TYR A 626 42.48 28.52 -16.00
N VAL A 627 42.25 28.44 -17.30
CA VAL A 627 41.18 29.19 -17.93
C VAL A 627 39.91 28.37 -17.96
N PHE A 628 38.79 28.93 -17.48
CA PHE A 628 37.47 28.32 -17.58
C PHE A 628 36.66 28.93 -18.73
N ASP A 629 36.11 28.08 -19.61
CA ASP A 629 35.30 28.52 -20.74
C ASP A 629 33.82 28.68 -20.33
N ALA A 630 33.44 29.92 -20.02
CA ALA A 630 32.07 30.33 -19.68
C ALA A 630 31.43 31.20 -20.77
N ARG A 631 31.82 31.03 -22.03
CA ARG A 631 31.24 31.79 -23.16
C ARG A 631 29.80 31.33 -23.43
N TYR A 632 29.06 32.11 -24.20
CA TYR A 632 27.70 31.78 -24.63
C TYR A 632 26.68 31.62 -23.49
N ASN A 633 26.94 32.20 -22.32
CA ASN A 633 25.94 32.34 -21.23
C ASN A 633 25.25 33.70 -21.28
N TRP A 634 24.07 33.79 -20.69
CA TRP A 634 23.43 35.06 -20.35
C TRP A 634 23.75 35.42 -18.90
N TRP A 635 24.16 36.66 -18.66
CA TRP A 635 24.68 37.13 -17.37
C TRP A 635 23.69 38.05 -16.64
N GLY A 636 22.41 38.01 -17.00
CA GLY A 636 21.36 38.81 -16.36
C GLY A 636 21.10 40.16 -17.02
N ASP A 637 22.02 40.62 -17.87
CA ASP A 637 21.86 41.85 -18.66
C ASP A 637 22.47 41.70 -20.06
N ALA A 638 21.87 42.38 -21.06
CA ALA A 638 22.33 42.34 -22.45
C ALA A 638 23.76 42.91 -22.63
N SER A 639 24.18 43.80 -21.73
CA SER A 639 25.53 44.37 -21.71
C SER A 639 26.61 43.37 -21.30
N GLY A 640 26.28 42.20 -20.72
CA GLY A 640 27.26 41.18 -20.32
C GLY A 640 27.70 41.27 -18.86
N PRO A 641 28.65 40.44 -18.42
CA PRO A 641 29.07 40.39 -17.02
C PRO A 641 29.93 41.59 -16.63
N TYR A 642 30.01 41.90 -15.34
CA TYR A 642 30.99 42.86 -14.82
C TYR A 642 32.36 42.18 -14.57
N HIS A 643 33.46 42.82 -14.96
CA HIS A 643 34.83 42.37 -14.75
C HIS A 643 35.77 43.58 -14.63
N GLU A 644 36.30 43.84 -13.44
CA GLU A 644 37.03 45.09 -13.17
C GLU A 644 38.52 45.05 -13.54
N THR A 645 39.09 43.86 -13.69
CA THR A 645 40.53 43.62 -13.91
C THR A 645 40.85 43.32 -15.38
N THR A 646 42.14 43.20 -15.67
CA THR A 646 42.65 42.78 -16.97
C THR A 646 43.76 41.78 -16.79
N TRP A 647 43.69 40.67 -17.51
CA TRP A 647 44.73 39.63 -17.53
C TRP A 647 45.12 39.29 -18.97
N ILE A 648 46.16 38.48 -19.16
CA ILE A 648 46.66 38.12 -20.50
C ILE A 648 46.13 36.75 -20.91
N TYR A 649 45.29 36.71 -21.94
CA TYR A 649 44.80 35.49 -22.57
C TYR A 649 45.33 35.38 -24.00
N MET A 650 46.02 34.27 -24.31
CA MET A 650 46.63 34.03 -25.63
C MET A 650 47.48 35.22 -26.15
N GLY A 651 48.22 35.87 -25.25
CA GLY A 651 49.08 37.02 -25.58
C GLY A 651 48.36 38.37 -25.76
N ASN A 652 47.05 38.43 -25.51
CA ASN A 652 46.25 39.65 -25.61
C ASN A 652 45.58 39.99 -24.26
N PRO A 653 45.37 41.29 -23.94
CA PRO A 653 44.57 41.70 -22.78
C PRO A 653 43.13 41.18 -22.86
N TYR A 654 42.62 40.64 -21.76
CA TYR A 654 41.25 40.19 -21.57
C TYR A 654 40.65 40.89 -20.36
N GLY A 655 39.55 41.64 -20.55
CA GLY A 655 39.07 42.63 -19.58
C GLY A 655 39.78 44.00 -19.68
N PRO A 656 39.34 45.01 -18.91
CA PRO A 656 38.15 44.98 -18.06
C PRO A 656 36.88 45.11 -18.91
N HIS A 657 35.74 44.76 -18.34
CA HIS A 657 34.45 44.84 -18.99
C HIS A 657 33.38 45.29 -17.98
N TYR A 658 32.75 46.44 -18.21
CA TYR A 658 31.85 47.07 -17.23
C TYR A 658 30.37 46.82 -17.56
N GLY A 659 30.02 45.56 -17.88
CA GLY A 659 28.63 45.15 -18.05
C GLY A 659 27.84 45.27 -16.75
N LEU A 660 26.51 45.24 -16.85
CA LEU A 660 25.57 45.31 -15.72
C LEU A 660 25.14 43.92 -15.20
N GLY A 661 25.58 42.85 -15.85
CA GLY A 661 25.32 41.48 -15.45
C GLY A 661 26.20 41.01 -14.30
N ASP A 662 25.93 39.79 -13.83
CA ASP A 662 26.63 39.15 -12.72
C ASP A 662 28.16 39.17 -12.95
N PRO A 663 28.98 39.46 -11.91
CA PRO A 663 30.41 39.68 -12.09
C PRO A 663 31.19 38.37 -12.27
N VAL A 664 32.35 38.44 -12.90
CA VAL A 664 33.27 37.30 -13.12
C VAL A 664 34.67 37.63 -12.60
N SER A 665 35.44 36.60 -12.25
CA SER A 665 36.86 36.75 -11.87
C SER A 665 37.81 36.76 -13.08
N ASP A 666 39.09 37.05 -12.84
CA ASP A 666 40.16 36.72 -13.80
C ASP A 666 40.11 35.21 -14.16
N TYR A 667 40.66 34.87 -15.33
CA TYR A 667 40.72 33.50 -15.88
C TYR A 667 39.38 32.87 -16.31
N VAL A 668 38.28 33.63 -16.29
CA VAL A 668 36.99 33.22 -16.86
C VAL A 668 36.81 33.83 -18.26
N LEU A 669 36.58 33.00 -19.27
CA LEU A 669 36.19 33.47 -20.60
C LEU A 669 34.68 33.69 -20.64
N TYR A 670 34.25 34.92 -20.93
CA TYR A 670 32.83 35.29 -21.00
C TYR A 670 32.40 35.88 -22.35
N ASP A 671 33.36 36.30 -23.19
CA ASP A 671 33.12 36.85 -24.52
C ASP A 671 33.31 35.79 -25.63
N PRO A 672 32.32 35.55 -26.50
CA PRO A 672 31.03 36.23 -26.56
C PRO A 672 30.02 35.72 -25.53
N TRP A 673 29.16 36.62 -25.03
CA TRP A 673 27.99 36.29 -24.20
C TRP A 673 26.67 36.42 -24.97
N LEU A 674 25.60 35.87 -24.41
CA LEU A 674 24.23 36.00 -24.96
C LEU A 674 23.62 37.36 -24.62
N LYS A 675 22.98 38.00 -25.60
CA LYS A 675 22.33 39.32 -25.43
C LYS A 675 20.92 39.27 -24.81
N SER A 676 20.39 38.07 -24.61
CA SER A 676 19.12 37.79 -23.95
C SER A 676 19.23 36.47 -23.21
N ALA A 677 18.33 36.24 -22.25
CA ALA A 677 18.21 34.95 -21.59
C ALA A 677 18.17 33.82 -22.64
N PHE A 678 18.95 32.78 -22.39
CA PHE A 678 18.88 31.53 -23.09
C PHE A 678 17.50 30.91 -22.87
N VAL A 679 16.82 30.55 -23.94
CA VAL A 679 15.61 29.75 -23.90
C VAL A 679 16.01 28.34 -24.34
N PRO A 680 15.74 27.28 -23.55
CA PRO A 680 16.06 25.91 -23.91
C PRO A 680 15.60 25.57 -25.32
N PRO A 681 16.31 24.69 -26.04
CA PRO A 681 15.86 24.25 -27.34
C PRO A 681 14.46 23.61 -27.18
N PRO A 682 13.57 23.79 -28.17
CA PRO A 682 12.32 23.06 -28.25
C PRO A 682 12.56 21.55 -28.08
N ARG A 683 12.06 20.98 -26.98
CA ARG A 683 11.94 19.54 -26.74
C ARG A 683 10.48 19.18 -26.96
N HIS A 684 10.26 18.37 -27.99
CA HIS A 684 8.97 17.83 -28.34
C HIS A 684 8.90 16.38 -27.88
N ASP A 685 7.88 16.00 -27.10
CA ASP A 685 7.74 14.65 -26.52
C ASP A 685 6.28 14.40 -26.10
N VAL A 686 5.61 13.42 -26.72
CA VAL A 686 4.19 13.11 -26.49
C VAL A 686 3.92 11.62 -26.24
N ALA A 687 3.36 11.29 -25.08
CA ALA A 687 3.17 9.90 -24.68
C ALA A 687 1.69 9.46 -24.72
N VAL A 688 1.45 8.14 -24.87
CA VAL A 688 0.16 7.49 -24.58
C VAL A 688 0.26 6.79 -23.22
N THR A 689 -0.31 7.40 -22.19
CA THR A 689 -0.13 6.95 -20.81
C THR A 689 -1.14 5.88 -20.38
N SER A 690 -2.34 5.83 -20.98
CA SER A 690 -3.37 4.83 -20.63
C SER A 690 -4.34 4.49 -21.78
N ILE A 691 -4.87 3.27 -21.77
CA ILE A 691 -5.97 2.81 -22.64
C ILE A 691 -6.98 2.01 -21.80
N MET A 692 -8.25 2.43 -21.84
CA MET A 692 -9.38 1.78 -21.19
C MET A 692 -10.48 1.51 -22.21
N VAL A 693 -11.23 0.41 -22.07
CA VAL A 693 -12.33 0.09 -22.99
C VAL A 693 -13.60 -0.32 -22.28
N SER A 694 -14.75 0.06 -22.83
CA SER A 694 -16.04 -0.47 -22.40
C SER A 694 -16.15 -1.94 -22.79
N ASN A 695 -16.60 -2.77 -21.88
CA ASN A 695 -16.72 -4.21 -22.09
C ASN A 695 -17.99 -4.76 -21.46
N ARG A 696 -18.38 -5.97 -21.89
CA ARG A 696 -19.52 -6.70 -21.32
C ARG A 696 -19.11 -7.51 -20.09
N MET A 697 -17.84 -7.94 -20.06
CA MET A 697 -17.27 -8.70 -18.96
C MET A 697 -15.76 -8.45 -18.86
N VAL A 698 -15.28 -8.23 -17.64
CA VAL A 698 -13.85 -8.13 -17.29
C VAL A 698 -13.39 -9.52 -16.85
N LEU A 699 -12.30 -10.04 -17.45
CA LEU A 699 -11.66 -11.24 -16.93
C LEU A 699 -10.75 -10.88 -15.75
N PRO A 700 -10.56 -11.77 -14.76
CA PRO A 700 -9.62 -11.53 -13.67
C PRO A 700 -8.19 -11.24 -14.16
N ALA A 701 -7.43 -10.45 -13.40
CA ALA A 701 -5.97 -10.25 -13.58
C ALA A 701 -5.53 -9.76 -14.98
N ASP A 702 -6.22 -8.77 -15.56
CA ASP A 702 -5.90 -8.19 -16.88
C ASP A 702 -5.80 -9.20 -18.05
N SER A 703 -6.36 -10.40 -17.88
CA SER A 703 -6.36 -11.51 -18.85
C SER A 703 -7.23 -11.24 -20.11
N GLY A 704 -7.64 -10.00 -20.32
CA GLY A 704 -8.45 -9.55 -21.44
C GLY A 704 -9.87 -9.15 -21.06
N ARG A 705 -10.58 -8.57 -22.03
CA ARG A 705 -11.97 -8.09 -21.89
C ARG A 705 -12.83 -8.74 -22.95
N ILE A 706 -14.05 -9.16 -22.61
CA ILE A 706 -14.96 -9.79 -23.58
C ILE A 706 -16.01 -8.79 -24.07
N VAL A 707 -16.21 -8.79 -25.39
CA VAL A 707 -17.18 -7.98 -26.15
C VAL A 707 -17.86 -8.87 -27.19
N LEU A 708 -19.06 -8.50 -27.63
CA LEU A 708 -19.77 -9.28 -28.64
C LEU A 708 -19.53 -8.76 -30.06
N VAL A 709 -19.69 -9.63 -31.05
CA VAL A 709 -19.85 -9.22 -32.45
C VAL A 709 -21.08 -8.29 -32.56
N GLY A 710 -20.87 -7.09 -33.11
CA GLY A 710 -21.88 -6.05 -33.26
C GLY A 710 -21.96 -5.03 -32.11
N ASP A 711 -21.17 -5.19 -31.05
CA ASP A 711 -21.01 -4.14 -30.02
C ASP A 711 -20.26 -2.92 -30.58
N VAL A 712 -20.60 -1.74 -30.06
CA VAL A 712 -19.81 -0.52 -30.27
C VAL A 712 -19.00 -0.27 -29.00
N ILE A 713 -17.70 -0.56 -29.08
CA ILE A 713 -16.75 -0.46 -27.98
C ILE A 713 -16.25 0.98 -27.88
N GLN A 714 -16.47 1.62 -26.74
CA GLN A 714 -15.83 2.87 -26.36
C GLN A 714 -14.39 2.61 -25.89
N ILE A 715 -13.42 3.32 -26.45
CA ILE A 715 -11.99 3.21 -26.15
C ILE A 715 -11.50 4.57 -25.67
N ASN A 716 -11.18 4.70 -24.39
CA ASN A 716 -10.65 5.90 -23.78
C ASN A 716 -9.11 5.83 -23.75
N VAL A 717 -8.45 6.78 -24.40
CA VAL A 717 -7.00 6.88 -24.50
C VAL A 717 -6.54 8.16 -23.79
N THR A 718 -5.63 8.05 -22.84
CA THR A 718 -5.01 9.22 -22.20
C THR A 718 -3.65 9.47 -22.84
N VAL A 719 -3.39 10.73 -23.21
CA VAL A 719 -2.10 11.19 -23.73
C VAL A 719 -1.51 12.28 -22.85
N ALA A 720 -0.19 12.46 -22.89
CA ALA A 720 0.54 13.45 -22.12
C ALA A 720 1.55 14.20 -23.01
N ASN A 721 1.87 15.44 -22.63
CA ASN A 721 3.01 16.17 -23.18
C ASN A 721 4.16 16.16 -22.16
N GLU A 722 5.20 15.40 -22.45
CA GLU A 722 6.39 15.27 -21.61
C GLU A 722 7.52 16.21 -22.08
N GLY A 723 7.29 16.95 -23.18
CA GLY A 723 8.17 17.97 -23.73
C GLY A 723 8.04 19.33 -23.04
N ASN A 724 8.76 20.32 -23.58
CA ASN A 724 8.72 21.71 -23.11
C ASN A 724 8.06 22.67 -24.13
N MET A 725 7.50 22.12 -25.21
CA MET A 725 6.79 22.85 -26.25
C MET A 725 5.30 22.56 -26.19
N VAL A 726 4.48 23.48 -26.73
CA VAL A 726 3.05 23.22 -26.93
C VAL A 726 2.87 22.33 -28.15
N GLU A 727 2.16 21.21 -27.99
CA GLU A 727 2.11 20.17 -29.02
C GLU A 727 0.76 20.07 -29.72
N ASN A 728 0.84 19.71 -31.01
CA ASN A 728 -0.30 19.39 -31.86
C ASN A 728 -0.01 18.08 -32.59
N PHE A 729 -0.81 17.05 -32.35
CA PHE A 729 -0.60 15.72 -32.92
C PHE A 729 -1.91 15.00 -33.13
N ALA A 730 -1.88 13.91 -33.90
CA ALA A 730 -3.03 13.03 -34.10
C ALA A 730 -2.83 11.74 -33.32
N VAL A 731 -3.87 11.25 -32.67
CA VAL A 731 -3.89 9.93 -32.05
C VAL A 731 -4.68 8.98 -32.95
N ASN A 732 -4.04 7.88 -33.34
CA ASN A 732 -4.63 6.80 -34.11
C ASN A 732 -4.86 5.60 -33.19
N VAL A 733 -5.97 4.91 -33.35
CA VAL A 733 -6.21 3.62 -32.70
C VAL A 733 -6.30 2.56 -33.78
N ILE A 734 -5.39 1.58 -33.71
CA ILE A 734 -5.33 0.43 -34.60
C ILE A 734 -5.91 -0.77 -33.87
N VAL A 735 -6.77 -1.51 -34.57
CA VAL A 735 -7.30 -2.79 -34.10
C VAL A 735 -6.78 -3.89 -35.01
N SER A 736 -6.05 -4.84 -34.42
CA SER A 736 -5.50 -6.00 -35.12
C SER A 736 -5.93 -7.28 -34.42
N ARG A 737 -6.10 -8.36 -35.18
CA ARG A 737 -6.16 -9.70 -34.60
C ARG A 737 -4.81 -10.06 -33.99
N TYR A 738 -4.83 -11.01 -33.06
CA TYR A 738 -3.63 -11.50 -32.39
C TYR A 738 -2.58 -12.09 -33.37
N ASP A 739 -3.04 -12.75 -34.44
CA ASP A 739 -2.20 -13.30 -35.52
C ASP A 739 -1.48 -12.22 -36.37
N GLY A 740 -1.60 -10.94 -36.00
CA GLY A 740 -0.96 -9.81 -36.65
C GLY A 740 -1.75 -9.24 -37.83
N VAL A 741 -2.92 -9.80 -38.16
CA VAL A 741 -3.77 -9.26 -39.23
C VAL A 741 -4.49 -8.01 -38.76
N GLN A 742 -4.16 -6.87 -39.35
CA GLN A 742 -4.83 -5.60 -39.07
C GLN A 742 -6.28 -5.64 -39.58
N VAL A 743 -7.25 -5.36 -38.70
CA VAL A 743 -8.68 -5.39 -39.02
C VAL A 743 -9.20 -4.01 -39.37
N GLY A 744 -8.72 -2.96 -38.69
CA GLY A 744 -9.13 -1.60 -38.98
C GLY A 744 -8.30 -0.54 -38.25
N VAL A 745 -8.33 0.68 -38.78
CA VAL A 745 -7.83 1.89 -38.12
C VAL A 745 -9.03 2.77 -37.84
N LEU A 746 -9.24 3.14 -36.58
CA LEU A 746 -10.35 4.00 -36.18
C LEU A 746 -10.08 5.45 -36.63
N PRO A 747 -11.12 6.30 -36.78
CA PRO A 747 -10.93 7.70 -37.13
C PRO A 747 -9.96 8.39 -36.17
N SER A 748 -8.90 8.96 -36.72
CA SER A 748 -7.90 9.69 -35.95
C SER A 748 -8.50 10.91 -35.25
N GLN A 749 -8.07 11.21 -34.03
CA GLN A 749 -8.44 12.44 -33.34
C GLN A 749 -7.23 13.36 -33.22
N SER A 750 -7.45 14.65 -33.45
CA SER A 750 -6.41 15.67 -33.27
C SER A 750 -6.41 16.19 -31.84
N VAL A 751 -5.22 16.22 -31.25
CA VAL A 751 -4.90 16.97 -30.03
C VAL A 751 -4.32 18.30 -30.47
N ILE A 752 -4.92 19.39 -30.00
CA ILE A 752 -4.53 20.75 -30.34
C ILE A 752 -4.13 21.47 -29.06
N GLU A 753 -3.00 22.16 -29.10
CA GLU A 753 -2.45 22.96 -28.00
C GLU A 753 -2.39 22.20 -26.67
N LEU A 754 -1.73 21.03 -26.65
CA LEU A 754 -1.43 20.34 -25.40
C LEU A 754 -0.19 20.99 -24.78
N VAL A 755 -0.33 21.69 -23.66
CA VAL A 755 0.79 22.43 -23.04
C VAL A 755 1.72 21.47 -22.26
N PRO A 756 2.98 21.85 -21.97
CA PRO A 756 3.90 21.00 -21.20
C PRO A 756 3.30 20.49 -19.89
N SER A 757 3.52 19.19 -19.60
CA SER A 757 2.98 18.47 -18.43
C SER A 757 1.46 18.31 -18.37
N GLU A 758 0.70 18.75 -19.39
CA GLU A 758 -0.73 18.51 -19.49
C GLU A 758 -1.02 17.06 -19.94
N THR A 759 -2.13 16.49 -19.45
CA THR A 759 -2.69 15.24 -19.96
C THR A 759 -4.06 15.47 -20.57
N ARG A 760 -4.46 14.63 -21.53
CA ARG A 760 -5.77 14.73 -22.19
C ARG A 760 -6.38 13.36 -22.46
N LEU A 761 -7.67 13.24 -22.17
CA LEU A 761 -8.46 12.05 -22.45
C LEU A 761 -9.14 12.17 -23.83
N LEU A 762 -8.98 11.14 -24.66
CA LEU A 762 -9.60 11.00 -25.98
C LEU A 762 -10.50 9.76 -25.99
N THR A 763 -11.63 9.82 -26.67
CA THR A 763 -12.59 8.71 -26.71
C THR A 763 -12.87 8.28 -28.15
N PHE A 764 -12.50 7.05 -28.49
CA PHE A 764 -12.73 6.40 -29.79
C PHE A 764 -13.84 5.36 -29.70
N TYR A 765 -14.37 4.95 -30.85
CA TYR A 765 -15.42 3.92 -30.92
C TYR A 765 -15.07 2.88 -31.99
N TRP A 766 -15.11 1.60 -31.63
CA TRP A 766 -14.95 0.47 -32.55
C TRP A 766 -16.24 -0.34 -32.63
N ASN A 767 -16.88 -0.38 -33.81
CA ASN A 767 -17.98 -1.30 -34.09
C ASN A 767 -17.42 -2.67 -34.49
N THR A 768 -17.74 -3.71 -33.72
CA THR A 768 -17.30 -5.09 -33.96
C THR A 768 -18.22 -5.86 -34.91
N GLU A 769 -19.16 -5.20 -35.59
CA GLU A 769 -19.99 -5.84 -36.60
C GLU A 769 -19.13 -6.47 -37.70
N GLY A 770 -19.31 -7.77 -37.91
CA GLY A 770 -18.52 -8.55 -38.88
C GLY A 770 -17.10 -8.93 -38.43
N ALA A 771 -16.70 -8.58 -37.20
CA ALA A 771 -15.43 -9.03 -36.63
C ALA A 771 -15.45 -10.56 -36.41
N GLU A 772 -14.33 -11.22 -36.70
CA GLU A 772 -14.16 -12.65 -36.41
C GLU A 772 -14.05 -12.88 -34.90
N THR A 773 -14.44 -14.07 -34.45
CA THR A 773 -14.39 -14.43 -33.02
C THR A 773 -12.99 -14.91 -32.63
N CYS A 774 -12.18 -14.02 -32.07
CA CYS A 774 -10.82 -14.31 -31.61
C CYS A 774 -10.33 -13.21 -30.66
N GLY A 775 -9.06 -13.31 -30.22
CA GLY A 775 -8.34 -12.24 -29.54
C GLY A 775 -7.93 -11.11 -30.49
N TYR A 776 -8.09 -9.88 -30.03
CA TYR A 776 -7.70 -8.63 -30.70
C TYR A 776 -6.76 -7.83 -29.80
N ILE A 777 -5.88 -7.07 -30.45
CA ILE A 777 -5.01 -6.07 -29.84
C ILE A 777 -5.53 -4.71 -30.28
N ILE A 778 -5.83 -3.86 -29.30
CA ILE A 778 -6.15 -2.44 -29.52
C ILE A 778 -4.91 -1.65 -29.17
N ARG A 779 -4.35 -0.93 -30.14
CA ARG A 779 -3.13 -0.15 -30.01
C ARG A 779 -3.41 1.32 -30.29
N ALA A 780 -3.19 2.18 -29.31
CA ALA A 780 -3.24 3.63 -29.51
C ALA A 780 -1.83 4.15 -29.80
N ILE A 781 -1.73 5.06 -30.77
CA ILE A 781 -0.48 5.63 -31.28
C ILE A 781 -0.67 7.14 -31.41
N ALA A 782 0.01 7.91 -30.57
CA ALA A 782 0.23 9.33 -30.80
C ALA A 782 1.21 9.50 -31.97
N SER A 783 0.84 10.29 -32.98
CA SER A 783 1.72 10.60 -34.09
C SER A 783 2.91 11.39 -33.59
N THR A 784 4.09 11.11 -34.12
CA THR A 784 5.27 11.87 -33.75
C THR A 784 5.12 13.34 -34.10
N VAL A 785 5.58 14.20 -33.21
CA VAL A 785 5.59 15.66 -33.43
C VAL A 785 6.91 16.11 -34.06
N PRO A 786 6.93 17.15 -34.91
CA PRO A 786 8.16 17.62 -35.54
C PRO A 786 9.22 18.02 -34.50
N GLY A 787 10.34 17.31 -34.45
CA GLY A 787 11.43 17.57 -33.51
C GLY A 787 11.49 16.61 -32.32
N GLU A 788 10.55 15.67 -32.22
CA GLU A 788 10.59 14.58 -31.24
C GLU A 788 11.74 13.62 -31.52
N LYS A 789 12.48 13.26 -30.48
CA LYS A 789 13.66 12.40 -30.61
C LYS A 789 13.22 10.95 -30.71
N TYR A 790 13.92 10.16 -31.53
CA TYR A 790 13.60 8.74 -31.76
C TYR A 790 13.38 7.90 -30.49
N PHE A 791 14.15 8.12 -29.42
CA PHE A 791 13.97 7.39 -28.15
C PHE A 791 12.74 7.83 -27.36
N ASP A 792 12.32 9.08 -27.53
CA ASP A 792 11.12 9.68 -26.94
C ASP A 792 9.87 9.33 -27.78
N THR A 793 9.95 8.38 -28.73
CA THR A 793 8.79 7.95 -29.54
C THR A 793 8.22 6.59 -29.13
N PHE A 794 8.85 5.91 -28.17
CA PHE A 794 8.49 4.54 -27.80
C PHE A 794 7.21 4.48 -26.97
N ASP A 795 7.02 5.45 -26.10
CA ASP A 795 5.87 5.65 -25.22
C ASP A 795 4.69 6.36 -25.91
N ASN A 796 4.88 6.86 -27.14
CA ASN A 796 3.79 7.30 -28.02
C ASN A 796 2.83 6.16 -28.38
N THR A 797 3.17 4.91 -28.06
CA THR A 797 2.37 3.74 -28.38
C THR A 797 2.07 2.90 -27.14
N LYS A 798 0.78 2.59 -26.93
CA LYS A 798 0.34 1.63 -25.91
C LYS A 798 -0.66 0.64 -26.49
N ALA A 799 -0.78 -0.55 -25.91
CA ALA A 799 -1.71 -1.58 -26.39
C ALA A 799 -2.37 -2.37 -25.25
N ILE A 800 -3.57 -2.88 -25.52
CA ILE A 800 -4.34 -3.77 -24.64
C ILE A 800 -4.97 -4.89 -25.47
N THR A 801 -5.51 -5.91 -24.78
CA THR A 801 -6.14 -7.07 -25.42
C THR A 801 -7.65 -7.11 -25.17
N VAL A 802 -8.40 -7.56 -26.17
CA VAL A 802 -9.87 -7.71 -26.13
C VAL A 802 -10.25 -8.97 -26.91
N THR A 803 -11.13 -9.81 -26.37
CA THR A 803 -11.66 -10.99 -27.07
C THR A 803 -13.06 -10.67 -27.60
N VAL A 804 -13.25 -10.82 -28.91
CA VAL A 804 -14.56 -10.71 -29.55
C VAL A 804 -15.20 -12.09 -29.61
N ALA A 805 -16.40 -12.23 -29.05
CA ALA A 805 -17.17 -13.48 -29.04
C ALA A 805 -18.49 -13.34 -29.82
N SER A 806 -19.01 -14.44 -30.36
CA SER A 806 -20.30 -14.44 -31.09
C SER A 806 -21.52 -14.41 -30.17
N TYR A 807 -21.34 -14.71 -28.89
CA TYR A 807 -22.34 -14.65 -27.84
C TYR A 807 -21.64 -14.47 -26.48
N MET A 808 -22.38 -14.05 -25.45
CA MET A 808 -21.80 -13.96 -24.11
C MET A 808 -21.70 -15.37 -23.52
N PRO A 809 -20.49 -15.87 -23.21
CA PRO A 809 -20.36 -17.19 -22.60
C PRO A 809 -21.01 -17.17 -21.22
N THR A 810 -21.72 -18.26 -20.90
CA THR A 810 -22.34 -18.39 -19.58
C THR A 810 -21.26 -18.51 -18.52
N ILE A 811 -21.38 -17.78 -17.41
CA ILE A 811 -20.44 -17.89 -16.28
C ILE A 811 -20.75 -19.20 -15.56
N PRO A 812 -19.83 -20.18 -15.52
CA PRO A 812 -20.06 -21.44 -14.83
C PRO A 812 -20.28 -21.22 -13.33
N LYS A 813 -20.97 -22.19 -12.71
CA LYS A 813 -21.21 -22.22 -11.28
C LYS A 813 -20.64 -23.49 -10.67
N VAL A 814 -19.82 -23.35 -9.63
CA VAL A 814 -19.32 -24.47 -8.82
C VAL A 814 -20.17 -24.54 -7.55
N LYS A 815 -20.76 -25.69 -7.23
CA LYS A 815 -21.62 -25.81 -6.05
C LYS A 815 -21.51 -27.14 -5.33
N LEU A 816 -21.78 -27.13 -4.04
CA LEU A 816 -21.91 -28.36 -3.26
C LEU A 816 -23.33 -28.94 -3.40
N VAL A 817 -23.40 -30.25 -3.63
CA VAL A 817 -24.66 -30.99 -3.85
C VAL A 817 -24.71 -32.24 -2.98
N PRO A 818 -25.73 -32.40 -2.13
CA PRO A 818 -26.79 -31.43 -1.87
C PRO A 818 -26.25 -30.17 -1.15
N ALA A 819 -26.86 -29.01 -1.41
CA ALA A 819 -26.50 -27.75 -0.75
C ALA A 819 -26.86 -27.75 0.74
N TYR A 820 -27.79 -28.61 1.15
CA TYR A 820 -28.19 -28.84 2.53
C TYR A 820 -28.24 -30.33 2.83
N LYS A 821 -27.62 -30.75 3.93
CA LYS A 821 -27.64 -32.15 4.38
C LYS A 821 -27.83 -32.25 5.90
N GLU A 822 -28.86 -32.97 6.33
CA GLU A 822 -28.97 -33.45 7.71
C GLU A 822 -28.35 -34.84 7.81
N TRP A 823 -27.58 -35.09 8.87
CA TRP A 823 -27.00 -36.39 9.16
C TRP A 823 -26.74 -36.59 10.67
N LEU A 824 -26.18 -37.73 11.05
CA LEU A 824 -25.97 -38.13 12.45
C LEU A 824 -24.50 -38.13 12.85
N VAL A 825 -24.25 -37.84 14.14
CA VAL A 825 -22.93 -38.07 14.75
C VAL A 825 -22.54 -39.54 14.57
N ARG A 826 -21.28 -39.81 14.24
CA ARG A 826 -20.69 -41.12 13.85
C ARG A 826 -20.99 -41.58 12.44
N GLY A 827 -22.07 -41.09 11.81
CA GLY A 827 -22.48 -41.46 10.46
C GLY A 827 -21.60 -40.83 9.36
N TYR A 828 -21.59 -41.45 8.18
CA TYR A 828 -20.88 -40.99 6.98
C TYR A 828 -21.86 -40.54 5.89
N PHE A 829 -21.52 -39.47 5.18
CA PHE A 829 -22.30 -38.95 4.06
C PHE A 829 -21.39 -38.29 3.02
N ASP A 830 -21.85 -38.23 1.77
CA ASP A 830 -21.11 -37.63 0.67
C ASP A 830 -21.72 -36.29 0.25
N LEU A 831 -20.86 -35.33 -0.07
CA LEU A 831 -21.21 -34.11 -0.81
C LEU A 831 -20.43 -34.10 -2.14
N ASN A 832 -21.13 -33.75 -3.23
CA ASN A 832 -20.53 -33.61 -4.55
C ASN A 832 -20.25 -32.14 -4.84
N LEU A 833 -19.02 -31.82 -5.19
CA LEU A 833 -18.66 -30.55 -5.80
C LEU A 833 -19.00 -30.63 -7.29
N ASN A 834 -20.04 -29.94 -7.71
CA ASN A 834 -20.54 -29.95 -9.08
C ASN A 834 -20.22 -28.65 -9.80
N LEU A 835 -19.90 -28.75 -11.09
CA LEU A 835 -19.86 -27.66 -12.04
C LEU A 835 -21.16 -27.64 -12.83
N GLU A 836 -21.76 -26.46 -12.97
CA GLU A 836 -22.96 -26.22 -13.76
C GLU A 836 -22.68 -25.19 -14.86
N ASP A 837 -23.28 -25.43 -16.02
CA ASP A 837 -23.37 -24.49 -17.14
C ASP A 837 -22.00 -24.01 -17.67
N ALA A 838 -20.98 -24.88 -17.67
CA ALA A 838 -19.71 -24.57 -18.30
C ALA A 838 -19.87 -24.46 -19.82
N ASP A 839 -19.85 -23.22 -20.29
CA ASP A 839 -19.93 -22.93 -21.72
C ASP A 839 -18.73 -23.53 -22.48
N ILE A 840 -18.98 -24.07 -23.67
CA ILE A 840 -17.92 -24.61 -24.55
C ILE A 840 -16.89 -23.57 -24.97
N PHE A 841 -17.25 -22.29 -24.86
CA PHE A 841 -16.31 -21.19 -25.01
C PHE A 841 -15.09 -21.35 -24.09
N TRP A 842 -15.31 -21.70 -22.81
CA TRP A 842 -14.27 -21.72 -21.78
C TRP A 842 -13.27 -22.87 -21.93
N ASP A 843 -13.70 -24.04 -22.43
CA ASP A 843 -12.83 -25.22 -22.58
C ASP A 843 -11.93 -25.46 -21.35
N ILE A 844 -12.57 -25.62 -20.18
CA ILE A 844 -11.90 -25.81 -18.89
C ILE A 844 -10.89 -26.97 -18.96
N GLY A 845 -9.62 -26.65 -18.80
CA GLY A 845 -8.50 -27.58 -18.81
C GLY A 845 -8.10 -28.10 -17.43
N GLY A 846 -8.47 -27.38 -16.36
CA GLY A 846 -8.16 -27.76 -15.00
C GLY A 846 -8.85 -26.86 -13.98
N PHE A 847 -8.79 -27.25 -12.71
CA PHE A 847 -9.36 -26.50 -11.60
C PHE A 847 -8.69 -26.84 -10.27
N SER A 848 -8.73 -25.88 -9.34
CA SER A 848 -8.33 -26.05 -7.95
C SER A 848 -9.40 -25.50 -7.03
N VAL A 849 -9.70 -26.19 -5.93
CA VAL A 849 -10.71 -25.76 -4.93
C VAL A 849 -10.25 -26.18 -3.54
N THR A 850 -10.31 -25.27 -2.58
CA THR A 850 -10.18 -25.58 -1.16
C THR A 850 -11.55 -25.60 -0.51
N ILE A 851 -11.88 -26.65 0.23
CA ILE A 851 -13.08 -26.73 1.04
C ILE A 851 -12.71 -26.50 2.50
N LYS A 852 -13.45 -25.63 3.18
CA LYS A 852 -13.36 -25.38 4.62
C LYS A 852 -14.55 -25.98 5.35
N PHE A 853 -14.31 -26.52 6.53
CA PHE A 853 -15.32 -27.11 7.38
C PHE A 853 -14.89 -27.01 8.86
N ASN A 854 -15.85 -27.06 9.79
CA ASN A 854 -15.56 -27.13 11.21
C ASN A 854 -15.16 -28.58 11.59
N PRO A 855 -13.88 -28.84 11.95
CA PRO A 855 -13.38 -30.19 12.21
C PRO A 855 -13.95 -30.83 13.48
N SER A 856 -14.57 -30.02 14.36
CA SER A 856 -15.26 -30.50 15.56
C SER A 856 -16.68 -30.99 15.28
N ILE A 857 -17.27 -30.65 14.13
CA ILE A 857 -18.62 -31.08 13.74
C ILE A 857 -18.55 -32.18 12.67
N VAL A 858 -17.74 -31.98 11.63
CA VAL A 858 -17.51 -32.95 10.56
C VAL A 858 -16.02 -33.12 10.28
N GLN A 859 -15.63 -34.29 9.80
CA GLN A 859 -14.28 -34.55 9.30
C GLN A 859 -14.34 -35.16 7.91
N VAL A 860 -13.44 -34.76 7.02
CA VAL A 860 -13.31 -35.38 5.70
C VAL A 860 -12.54 -36.68 5.85
N THR A 861 -13.12 -37.78 5.39
CA THR A 861 -12.51 -39.12 5.48
C THR A 861 -11.99 -39.61 4.14
N ASN A 862 -12.56 -39.13 3.04
CA ASN A 862 -12.10 -39.47 1.70
C ASN A 862 -12.49 -38.38 0.69
N VAL A 863 -11.68 -38.24 -0.36
CA VAL A 863 -11.99 -37.42 -1.54
C VAL A 863 -11.80 -38.30 -2.76
N THR A 864 -12.72 -38.21 -3.71
CA THR A 864 -12.64 -38.93 -4.99
C THR A 864 -12.89 -37.95 -6.13
N GLU A 865 -11.99 -37.93 -7.12
CA GLU A 865 -12.19 -37.13 -8.33
C GLU A 865 -13.45 -37.57 -9.09
N GLY A 866 -14.30 -36.59 -9.41
CA GLY A 866 -15.55 -36.77 -10.13
C GLY A 866 -15.36 -37.06 -11.63
N SER A 867 -16.49 -37.22 -12.32
CA SER A 867 -16.50 -37.67 -13.72
C SER A 867 -16.31 -36.56 -14.74
N PHE A 868 -16.39 -35.28 -14.36
CA PHE A 868 -16.46 -34.16 -15.30
C PHE A 868 -15.29 -34.16 -16.31
N LEU A 869 -14.05 -33.90 -15.88
CA LEU A 869 -12.90 -33.88 -16.80
C LEU A 869 -12.55 -35.26 -17.37
N LYS A 870 -12.81 -36.33 -16.61
CA LYS A 870 -12.60 -37.72 -17.05
C LYS A 870 -13.46 -38.09 -18.26
N SER A 871 -14.62 -37.46 -18.41
CA SER A 871 -15.49 -37.69 -19.57
C SER A 871 -14.90 -37.14 -20.87
N PHE A 872 -13.90 -36.26 -20.79
CA PHE A 872 -13.29 -35.57 -21.92
C PHE A 872 -11.82 -35.98 -22.18
N GLY A 873 -11.17 -36.73 -21.27
CA GLY A 873 -9.79 -37.16 -21.42
C GLY A 873 -9.19 -37.75 -20.14
N SER A 874 -7.91 -38.13 -20.21
CA SER A 874 -7.14 -38.52 -19.03
C SER A 874 -6.92 -37.32 -18.11
N THR A 875 -6.81 -37.56 -16.81
CA THR A 875 -6.59 -36.49 -15.82
C THR A 875 -5.43 -36.83 -14.89
N TYR A 876 -4.87 -35.79 -14.27
CA TYR A 876 -4.04 -35.89 -13.08
C TYR A 876 -4.75 -35.15 -11.95
N SER A 877 -4.97 -35.83 -10.83
CA SER A 877 -5.66 -35.28 -9.67
C SER A 877 -4.83 -35.41 -8.41
N TYR A 878 -4.92 -34.43 -7.51
CA TYR A 878 -4.28 -34.45 -6.21
C TYR A 878 -5.21 -33.83 -5.16
N TRP A 879 -5.13 -34.31 -3.91
CA TRP A 879 -5.82 -33.70 -2.79
C TRP A 879 -5.07 -33.90 -1.47
N GLU A 880 -5.28 -32.97 -0.55
CA GLU A 880 -4.76 -32.97 0.82
C GLU A 880 -5.92 -32.72 1.78
N ILE A 881 -5.97 -33.47 2.88
CA ILE A 881 -7.00 -33.35 3.92
C ILE A 881 -6.31 -33.00 5.25
N ASP A 882 -6.75 -31.91 5.87
CA ASP A 882 -6.31 -31.49 7.19
C ASP A 882 -7.54 -31.31 8.11
N ASN A 883 -7.84 -32.38 8.86
CA ASN A 883 -8.92 -32.38 9.85
C ASN A 883 -8.54 -31.69 11.16
N VAL A 884 -7.33 -31.15 11.30
CA VAL A 884 -6.96 -30.32 12.47
C VAL A 884 -7.34 -28.87 12.19
N GLU A 885 -6.95 -28.38 11.02
CA GLU A 885 -7.20 -27.01 10.57
C GLU A 885 -8.54 -26.86 9.80
N GLY A 886 -9.27 -27.96 9.58
CA GLY A 886 -10.61 -27.94 8.99
C GLY A 886 -10.65 -27.63 7.50
N TYR A 887 -9.74 -28.22 6.70
CA TYR A 887 -9.77 -28.00 5.25
C TYR A 887 -9.42 -29.24 4.41
N ALA A 888 -9.85 -29.22 3.15
CA ALA A 888 -9.42 -30.13 2.12
C ALA A 888 -9.09 -29.36 0.82
N VAL A 889 -7.86 -29.46 0.33
CA VAL A 889 -7.43 -28.87 -0.95
C VAL A 889 -7.52 -29.93 -2.03
N MET A 890 -8.10 -29.58 -3.19
CA MET A 890 -8.29 -30.51 -4.29
C MET A 890 -7.94 -29.86 -5.63
N TYR A 891 -7.30 -30.62 -6.50
CA TYR A 891 -6.80 -30.16 -7.79
C TYR A 891 -6.99 -31.23 -8.86
N VAL A 892 -7.38 -30.81 -10.07
CA VAL A 892 -7.40 -31.65 -11.27
C VAL A 892 -6.92 -30.86 -12.48
N THR A 893 -6.13 -31.52 -13.33
CA THR A 893 -5.89 -31.05 -14.70
C THR A 893 -6.09 -32.17 -15.70
N GLN A 894 -6.47 -31.80 -16.91
CA GLN A 894 -6.59 -32.69 -18.04
C GLN A 894 -5.22 -32.93 -18.70
N LEU A 895 -4.96 -34.16 -19.12
CA LEU A 895 -3.75 -34.57 -19.80
C LEU A 895 -4.03 -34.82 -21.29
N PRO A 896 -3.11 -34.45 -22.20
CA PRO A 896 -3.20 -34.85 -23.60
C PRO A 896 -3.09 -36.39 -23.76
N PRO A 897 -3.78 -36.99 -24.74
CA PRO A 897 -4.78 -36.39 -25.64
C PRO A 897 -6.12 -36.15 -24.93
N ARG A 898 -6.78 -35.04 -25.27
CA ARG A 898 -8.04 -34.57 -24.66
C ARG A 898 -9.07 -34.15 -25.72
N SER A 899 -10.30 -33.88 -25.29
CA SER A 899 -11.35 -33.20 -26.06
C SER A 899 -11.81 -31.92 -25.36
N THR A 900 -12.44 -31.01 -26.12
CA THR A 900 -12.96 -29.73 -25.60
C THR A 900 -14.01 -29.98 -24.52
N THR A 901 -13.86 -29.33 -23.37
CA THR A 901 -14.73 -29.55 -22.20
C THR A 901 -15.87 -28.54 -22.15
N TYR A 902 -17.06 -28.99 -21.74
CA TYR A 902 -18.26 -28.16 -21.58
C TYR A 902 -19.35 -28.91 -20.80
N GLY A 903 -20.41 -28.19 -20.44
CA GLY A 903 -21.58 -28.73 -19.75
C GLY A 903 -21.38 -28.86 -18.24
N SER A 904 -22.24 -29.67 -17.62
CA SER A 904 -22.30 -29.82 -16.16
C SER A 904 -21.80 -31.20 -15.74
N GLY A 905 -21.23 -31.30 -14.54
CA GLY A 905 -20.78 -32.58 -13.99
C GLY A 905 -20.12 -32.46 -12.63
N THR A 906 -19.80 -33.59 -12.02
CA THR A 906 -19.14 -33.64 -10.71
C THR A 906 -17.63 -33.48 -10.88
N LEU A 907 -17.07 -32.50 -10.17
CA LEU A 907 -15.63 -32.21 -10.05
C LEU A 907 -14.97 -33.14 -9.03
N PHE A 908 -15.56 -33.24 -7.83
CA PHE A 908 -15.12 -34.11 -6.74
C PHE A 908 -16.31 -34.63 -5.94
N THR A 909 -16.21 -35.84 -5.39
CA THR A 909 -17.07 -36.36 -4.33
C THR A 909 -16.28 -36.40 -3.03
N ILE A 910 -16.79 -35.75 -1.99
CA ILE A 910 -16.14 -35.59 -0.69
C ILE A 910 -16.97 -36.34 0.34
N GLN A 911 -16.34 -37.30 1.01
CA GLN A 911 -16.97 -38.05 2.09
C GLN A 911 -16.65 -37.40 3.43
N PHE A 912 -17.71 -37.10 4.18
CA PHE A 912 -17.65 -36.56 5.52
C PHE A 912 -18.13 -37.58 6.54
N LYS A 913 -17.61 -37.46 7.76
CA LYS A 913 -18.09 -38.14 8.96
C LYS A 913 -18.56 -37.11 9.99
N GLY A 914 -19.75 -37.27 10.55
CA GLY A 914 -20.21 -36.47 11.69
C GLY A 914 -19.42 -36.85 12.95
N VAL A 915 -18.78 -35.91 13.61
CA VAL A 915 -17.99 -36.14 14.83
C VAL A 915 -18.49 -35.35 16.05
N GLY A 916 -19.27 -34.29 15.83
CA GLY A 916 -19.94 -33.53 16.87
C GLY A 916 -21.32 -33.08 16.40
N GLU A 917 -22.26 -32.95 17.32
CA GLU A 917 -23.59 -32.39 17.05
C GLU A 917 -23.46 -30.89 16.81
N GLY A 918 -24.15 -30.38 15.80
CA GLY A 918 -24.12 -28.96 15.45
C GLY A 918 -24.30 -28.71 13.96
N GLU A 919 -24.17 -27.44 13.59
CA GLU A 919 -24.36 -26.96 12.23
C GLU A 919 -23.01 -26.50 11.66
N CYS A 920 -22.70 -26.90 10.43
CA CYS A 920 -21.42 -26.65 9.79
C CYS A 920 -21.64 -26.16 8.35
N ASN A 921 -21.19 -24.92 8.08
CA ASN A 921 -21.01 -24.46 6.71
C ASN A 921 -19.80 -25.19 6.10
N ILE A 922 -19.97 -25.64 4.87
CA ILE A 922 -18.92 -26.24 4.04
C ILE A 922 -18.65 -25.23 2.93
N THR A 923 -17.62 -24.40 3.09
CA THR A 923 -17.37 -23.26 2.20
C THR A 923 -16.24 -23.53 1.23
N MET A 924 -16.33 -22.96 0.03
CA MET A 924 -15.25 -22.98 -0.96
C MET A 924 -14.34 -21.75 -0.79
N GLU A 925 -13.06 -21.99 -0.56
CA GLU A 925 -11.98 -21.00 -0.62
C GLU A 925 -11.04 -21.31 -1.79
N ASN A 926 -10.41 -20.29 -2.37
CA ASN A 926 -9.47 -20.43 -3.50
C ASN A 926 -10.01 -21.36 -4.61
N SER A 927 -11.26 -21.12 -5.03
CA SER A 927 -11.87 -21.82 -6.16
C SER A 927 -11.36 -21.17 -7.45
N GLU A 928 -10.67 -21.94 -8.28
CA GLU A 928 -10.08 -21.49 -9.54
C GLU A 928 -10.45 -22.49 -10.64
N LEU A 929 -10.98 -21.96 -11.74
CA LEU A 929 -11.19 -22.69 -12.98
C LEU A 929 -10.22 -22.13 -14.02
N ALA A 930 -9.57 -23.00 -14.80
CA ALA A 930 -8.61 -22.59 -15.82
C ALA A 930 -9.03 -23.12 -17.19
N ALA A 931 -9.12 -22.23 -18.17
CA ALA A 931 -9.31 -22.56 -19.58
C ALA A 931 -8.05 -23.21 -20.15
N TRP A 932 -8.22 -24.14 -21.07
CA TRP A 932 -7.11 -24.70 -21.81
C TRP A 932 -6.46 -23.64 -22.73
N PRO A 933 -5.13 -23.59 -22.84
CA PRO A 933 -4.45 -22.69 -23.77
C PRO A 933 -4.87 -22.94 -25.22
N ASP A 934 -5.44 -21.93 -25.87
CA ASP A 934 -5.89 -21.99 -27.25
C ASP A 934 -5.68 -20.63 -27.93
N GLU A 935 -4.63 -20.53 -28.74
CA GLU A 935 -4.26 -19.32 -29.48
C GLU A 935 -5.33 -18.85 -30.48
N SER A 936 -6.28 -19.72 -30.85
CA SER A 936 -7.40 -19.33 -31.72
C SER A 936 -8.50 -18.57 -30.96
N LYS A 937 -8.59 -18.76 -29.64
CA LYS A 937 -9.56 -18.11 -28.75
C LYS A 937 -8.92 -17.00 -27.90
N TRP A 938 -7.71 -17.24 -27.41
CA TRP A 938 -7.01 -16.42 -26.43
C TRP A 938 -5.72 -15.84 -27.02
N VAL A 939 -5.33 -14.68 -26.50
CA VAL A 939 -4.05 -14.03 -26.81
C VAL A 939 -2.87 -14.74 -26.12
N PHE A 940 -3.14 -15.59 -25.12
CA PHE A 940 -2.13 -16.21 -24.28
C PHE A 940 -1.87 -17.66 -24.69
N ILE A 941 -0.59 -18.05 -24.70
CA ILE A 941 -0.15 -19.45 -24.88
C ILE A 941 -0.19 -20.25 -23.57
N TYR A 942 -0.69 -19.64 -22.49
CA TYR A 942 -0.86 -20.22 -21.16
C TYR A 942 -2.36 -20.28 -20.81
N SER A 943 -2.71 -20.98 -19.74
CA SER A 943 -4.10 -21.15 -19.31
C SER A 943 -4.69 -19.82 -18.83
N VAL A 944 -5.93 -19.53 -19.20
CA VAL A 944 -6.65 -18.31 -18.81
C VAL A 944 -7.60 -18.62 -17.66
N THR A 945 -7.64 -17.78 -16.62
CA THR A 945 -8.59 -17.96 -15.51
C THR A 945 -10.03 -17.75 -15.97
N VAL A 946 -10.90 -18.70 -15.63
CA VAL A 946 -12.32 -18.68 -15.99
C VAL A 946 -13.13 -18.07 -14.84
N PRO A 947 -13.85 -16.96 -15.06
CA PRO A 947 -14.74 -16.41 -14.06
C PRO A 947 -15.84 -17.42 -13.75
N HIS A 948 -16.16 -17.59 -12.48
CA HIS A 948 -17.21 -18.50 -12.03
C HIS A 948 -17.83 -18.00 -10.74
N THR A 949 -19.00 -18.54 -10.42
CA THR A 949 -19.66 -18.33 -9.13
C THR A 949 -19.57 -19.59 -8.28
N THR A 950 -19.62 -19.44 -6.96
CA THR A 950 -19.66 -20.57 -6.03
C THR A 950 -21.00 -20.62 -5.28
N GLU A 951 -21.45 -21.81 -4.90
CA GLU A 951 -22.53 -22.02 -3.93
C GLU A 951 -22.11 -23.06 -2.91
N ASP A 952 -21.90 -22.58 -1.69
CA ASP A 952 -21.44 -23.35 -0.55
C ASP A 952 -22.49 -24.37 -0.08
N GLY A 953 -22.03 -25.32 0.74
CA GLY A 953 -22.87 -26.34 1.35
C GLY A 953 -23.14 -26.04 2.82
N TYR A 954 -24.20 -26.64 3.33
CA TYR A 954 -24.58 -26.60 4.73
C TYR A 954 -24.87 -28.01 5.22
N VAL A 955 -24.31 -28.36 6.38
CA VAL A 955 -24.55 -29.64 7.04
C VAL A 955 -25.06 -29.42 8.45
N LYS A 956 -26.08 -30.17 8.84
CA LYS A 956 -26.54 -30.28 10.23
C LYS A 956 -26.34 -31.69 10.74
N ILE A 957 -25.55 -31.84 11.80
CA ILE A 957 -25.27 -33.11 12.45
C ILE A 957 -26.09 -33.20 13.75
N MET A 958 -26.88 -34.26 13.89
CA MET A 958 -27.77 -34.51 15.03
C MET A 958 -27.32 -35.74 15.82
N GLN A 959 -27.74 -35.87 17.08
CA GLN A 959 -27.54 -37.11 17.82
C GLN A 959 -28.33 -38.26 17.20
N PRO A 960 -27.80 -39.49 17.21
CA PRO A 960 -28.58 -40.69 16.92
C PRO A 960 -29.78 -40.82 17.86
N LEU A 961 -30.81 -41.57 17.43
CA LEU A 961 -31.94 -41.89 18.31
C LEU A 961 -31.45 -42.67 19.55
N PRO A 962 -32.17 -42.58 20.69
CA PRO A 962 -31.91 -43.47 21.81
C PRO A 962 -31.94 -44.93 21.31
N ALA A 963 -30.84 -45.65 21.52
CA ALA A 963 -30.63 -47.04 21.09
C ALA A 963 -30.32 -47.28 19.59
N ASP A 964 -30.10 -46.24 18.79
CA ASP A 964 -29.50 -46.32 17.45
C ASP A 964 -27.96 -46.39 17.61
N ILE A 965 -27.42 -47.61 17.56
CA ILE A 965 -26.02 -47.89 17.93
C ILE A 965 -25.09 -47.59 16.76
N ASN A 966 -25.54 -47.85 15.53
CA ASN A 966 -24.74 -47.65 14.32
C ASN A 966 -24.87 -46.23 13.74
N ALA A 967 -25.78 -45.40 14.26
CA ALA A 967 -26.07 -44.06 13.79
C ALA A 967 -26.51 -44.00 12.32
N ASP A 968 -27.27 -44.99 11.86
CA ASP A 968 -27.88 -45.04 10.52
C ASP A 968 -29.28 -44.40 10.47
N GLY A 969 -29.76 -43.92 11.62
CA GLY A 969 -31.01 -43.21 11.79
C GLY A 969 -32.22 -44.10 12.04
N GLN A 970 -32.01 -45.40 12.26
CA GLN A 970 -33.08 -46.35 12.57
C GLN A 970 -32.68 -47.25 13.73
N VAL A 971 -33.56 -47.40 14.73
CA VAL A 971 -33.39 -48.41 15.77
C VAL A 971 -33.91 -49.75 15.25
N SER A 972 -33.02 -50.58 14.71
CA SER A 972 -33.36 -51.77 13.93
C SER A 972 -32.75 -53.06 14.47
N LEU A 973 -32.91 -54.17 13.72
CA LEU A 973 -32.21 -55.41 14.02
C LEU A 973 -30.68 -55.23 13.99
N ALA A 974 -30.15 -54.29 13.20
CA ALA A 974 -28.72 -54.04 13.11
C ALA A 974 -28.15 -53.58 14.48
N ASP A 975 -28.86 -52.70 15.16
CA ASP A 975 -28.49 -52.17 16.47
C ASP A 975 -28.59 -53.24 17.55
N LEU A 976 -29.68 -54.03 17.51
CA LEU A 976 -29.82 -55.18 18.40
C LEU A 976 -28.67 -56.19 18.23
N VAL A 977 -28.21 -56.42 17.00
CA VAL A 977 -27.06 -57.29 16.72
C VAL A 977 -25.77 -56.70 17.30
N LEU A 978 -25.58 -55.38 17.22
CA LEU A 978 -24.42 -54.71 17.81
C LEU A 978 -24.42 -54.80 19.34
N LEU A 979 -25.58 -54.59 19.97
CA LEU A 979 -25.73 -54.77 21.42
C LEU A 979 -25.52 -56.22 21.82
N ALA A 980 -26.11 -57.17 21.10
CA ALA A 980 -25.98 -58.61 21.41
C ALA A 980 -24.52 -59.09 21.34
N LYS A 981 -23.72 -58.54 20.41
CA LYS A 981 -22.27 -58.83 20.34
C LYS A 981 -21.50 -58.32 21.56
N ALA A 982 -21.97 -57.24 22.17
CA ALA A 982 -21.36 -56.61 23.33
C ALA A 982 -22.00 -57.01 24.67
N TYR A 983 -23.04 -57.86 24.65
CA TYR A 983 -23.82 -58.20 25.85
C TYR A 983 -22.95 -58.88 26.93
N GLY A 984 -23.04 -58.37 28.15
CA GLY A 984 -22.29 -58.80 29.33
C GLY A 984 -20.89 -58.20 29.46
N SER A 985 -20.44 -57.39 28.49
CA SER A 985 -19.12 -56.75 28.51
C SER A 985 -19.08 -55.47 29.36
N ARG A 986 -17.87 -55.05 29.74
CA ARG A 986 -17.56 -53.83 30.51
C ARG A 986 -16.43 -53.04 29.84
N PRO A 987 -16.22 -51.75 30.18
CA PRO A 987 -15.11 -50.96 29.65
C PRO A 987 -13.77 -51.70 29.78
N GLY A 988 -13.11 -51.94 28.65
CA GLY A 988 -11.84 -52.68 28.55
C GLY A 988 -11.95 -54.11 28.02
N ASP A 989 -13.14 -54.69 27.94
CA ASP A 989 -13.34 -56.00 27.32
C ASP A 989 -13.20 -55.93 25.79
N PRO A 990 -12.67 -56.97 25.11
CA PRO A 990 -12.47 -56.94 23.65
C PRO A 990 -13.74 -56.76 22.81
N ASN A 991 -14.90 -57.10 23.36
CA ASN A 991 -16.20 -56.94 22.72
C ASN A 991 -17.01 -55.77 23.29
N TRP A 992 -16.41 -54.91 24.11
CA TRP A 992 -17.04 -53.68 24.61
C TRP A 992 -17.39 -52.75 23.44
N ASN A 993 -18.65 -52.34 23.38
CA ASN A 993 -19.10 -51.26 22.51
C ASN A 993 -19.75 -50.21 23.38
N GLU A 994 -19.05 -49.11 23.62
CA GLU A 994 -19.55 -48.01 24.46
C GLU A 994 -20.90 -47.45 23.99
N TYR A 995 -21.23 -47.57 22.70
CA TYR A 995 -22.51 -47.11 22.16
C TYR A 995 -23.67 -48.06 22.42
N ALA A 996 -23.41 -49.25 22.97
CA ALA A 996 -24.41 -50.21 23.41
C ALA A 996 -24.73 -50.12 24.92
N ASP A 997 -24.00 -49.31 25.68
CA ASP A 997 -24.26 -48.98 27.09
C ASP A 997 -25.17 -47.74 27.12
N ILE A 998 -26.47 -47.98 27.07
CA ILE A 998 -27.51 -46.97 26.79
C ILE A 998 -28.51 -46.80 27.94
N ALA A 999 -28.38 -47.59 29.01
CA ALA A 999 -29.24 -47.50 30.18
C ALA A 999 -28.54 -47.83 31.51
N GLU A 1000 -29.04 -47.26 32.60
CA GLU A 1000 -28.49 -47.54 33.93
C GLU A 1000 -28.67 -49.01 34.37
N PRO A 1001 -27.69 -49.60 35.10
CA PRO A 1001 -26.43 -48.97 35.53
C PRO A 1001 -25.36 -48.91 34.42
N TRP A 1002 -24.79 -47.72 34.19
CA TRP A 1002 -23.70 -47.49 33.22
C TRP A 1002 -22.45 -48.34 33.53
N GLY A 1003 -21.69 -48.68 32.49
CA GLY A 1003 -20.45 -49.44 32.56
C GLY A 1003 -20.63 -50.97 32.51
N ILE A 1004 -21.83 -51.45 32.16
CA ILE A 1004 -22.10 -52.87 31.87
C ILE A 1004 -23.25 -53.01 30.87
N ILE A 1005 -22.99 -53.60 29.72
CA ILE A 1005 -24.04 -53.85 28.73
C ILE A 1005 -24.84 -55.06 29.17
N GLY A 1006 -26.09 -54.88 29.55
CA GLY A 1006 -26.90 -55.91 30.18
C GLY A 1006 -28.36 -55.86 29.79
N LEU A 1007 -29.21 -56.39 30.68
CA LEU A 1007 -30.64 -56.49 30.43
C LEU A 1007 -31.30 -55.11 30.28
N SER A 1008 -30.82 -54.10 31.01
CA SER A 1008 -31.32 -52.72 30.95
C SER A 1008 -31.17 -52.13 29.54
N ASP A 1009 -30.02 -52.32 28.90
CA ASP A 1009 -29.72 -51.84 27.55
C ASP A 1009 -30.54 -52.58 26.50
N LEU A 1010 -30.65 -53.91 26.64
CA LEU A 1010 -31.47 -54.74 25.76
C LEU A 1010 -32.96 -54.33 25.82
N VAL A 1011 -33.48 -54.06 27.02
CA VAL A 1011 -34.84 -53.56 27.21
C VAL A 1011 -35.00 -52.18 26.59
N THR A 1012 -33.98 -51.32 26.68
CA THR A 1012 -34.00 -49.99 26.08
C THR A 1012 -34.05 -50.06 24.56
N ILE A 1013 -33.25 -50.92 23.90
CA ILE A 1013 -33.42 -51.20 22.46
C ILE A 1013 -34.86 -51.62 22.15
N ALA A 1014 -35.44 -52.53 22.93
CA ALA A 1014 -36.80 -53.02 22.67
C ALA A 1014 -37.87 -51.92 22.81
N VAL A 1015 -37.66 -50.92 23.68
CA VAL A 1015 -38.56 -49.76 23.84
C VAL A 1015 -38.52 -48.84 22.63
N PHE A 1016 -37.32 -48.60 22.08
CA PHE A 1016 -37.12 -47.71 20.95
C PHE A 1016 -37.15 -48.43 19.59
N TYR A 1017 -37.33 -49.75 19.57
CA TYR A 1017 -37.29 -50.57 18.35
C TYR A 1017 -38.31 -50.13 17.30
N GLY A 1018 -37.85 -49.91 16.07
CA GLY A 1018 -38.66 -49.44 14.95
C GLY A 1018 -38.81 -47.91 14.87
N GLN A 1019 -38.24 -47.15 15.82
CA GLN A 1019 -38.11 -45.70 15.66
C GLN A 1019 -37.06 -45.37 14.60
N HIS A 1020 -37.29 -44.28 13.88
CA HIS A 1020 -36.44 -43.80 12.79
C HIS A 1020 -36.59 -42.29 12.67
N PHE A 1021 -35.54 -41.62 12.17
CA PHE A 1021 -35.66 -40.21 11.79
C PHE A 1021 -36.64 -40.06 10.60
N PRO A 1022 -37.40 -38.94 10.52
CA PRO A 1022 -38.41 -38.71 9.49
C PRO A 1022 -37.91 -38.79 8.05
#